data_AF-A0A4Q2V7S7-F1
#
_entry.id   AF-A0A4Q2V7S7-F1
#
_cell.length_a   1.000
_cell.length_b   1.000
_cell.length_c   1.000
_cell.angle_alpha   90.00
_cell.angle_beta   90.00
_cell.angle_gamma   90.00
#
_symmetry.space_group_name_H-M   'P 1'
#
loop_
_entity.id
_entity.type
_entity.pdbx_description
1 polymer ?
#
loop_
_entity_poly.entity_id
_entity_poly.type
_entity_poly.pdbx_seq_one_letter_code
_entity_poly.pdbx_strand_id
1 'polypeptide(L)'
;MEPGEDSLVKFCRLLRSFHCDRIPSDLLIRACEPRPTWSSNGEVVQKRPIEAGVCEWLVNFYNANKPLFYDPELETHNGSVELTLENGVTYFDVTNEGQPDLELDQHMSIAEERAMARERIAIVLQSFPSSNTEIIGEEMIDRLMDTAKSSVLPLLSALNDTDIEGWLLPKNLEARESYLFSLFEFLYQVVDVLGVDHPLLPLSLPRRILSTVPHDTLNNCIVFCKGIAEIFDGFAPSGHNALQFSFLSPHIKTDERSNAMIGYTLGMLLSNEAMLAETGGSNERLAEALSSWRPLSPSSPSTMEYLAATSFCSQSQLSSIRRPSSDTVDTKTLQGLVLSRRKLYKEAAEILNSTIRDIHLQYGRASMQLGIVTAELANCYNILRQEGLAEYCVRKTLQSRLDPSLSSRRDGIYLRFALADSFIGQARYNVAVPILQNIIDNSNISATFRMMSALRLAKSRRRIHEEAQKAFEQNSPLWTGLELLRHVPGVLIMEYVEELACNISEIPHTQLGHTKKTEELIKAVNSLLSNSSSFTASLSWGWYTKIQREYLRQLAKTEERIETHRNDKNVLNGEHGDVDNPIPDPRFPLEGDIDISDNEGPWSERLILAFDQAIDSFMDFGNRVFGQPRVFHEKSTLFLPRAKYSAVKAREAFKRTIENSTGSDSNFSADTEIFRYREDRTRTMAISWCIKGNMESEHIWRSYKSKRLDFVYASDPATIWQVARATSATPRFLNPIEINGAKFLDGGRVANNPSFMALQDISFQHSQTPAVFVSLGTGQVRLISSKRISRSDARTRGFFQKYTLELLRTIELPKMTNTERETEKWLELANQMGLEQAYRLDAEGDLYKFPFDDWRPAGTGLTTLRGITDITDEYLDNNAVRDIIDRIAKEAVRIRRARAKTVRWEDFAIDVNYTCPFCSDSHCYEVRRDLRDHLKDSHADRGMSDGEIVTALNEGRKYKGKDPAGV
;
A
#
# COMPACT_ATOMS: atom_id res chain seq x y z
N MET A 1 -42.46 8.05 35.56
CA MET A 1 -43.91 8.24 35.33
C MET A 1 -44.22 7.53 34.03
N GLU A 2 -45.35 6.87 33.93
CA GLU A 2 -45.76 6.23 32.67
C GLU A 2 -46.10 7.29 31.62
N PRO A 3 -45.90 7.03 30.32
CA PRO A 3 -46.42 7.90 29.28
C PRO A 3 -47.95 7.86 29.32
N GLY A 4 -48.60 9.02 29.26
CA GLY A 4 -50.05 9.08 29.09
C GLY A 4 -50.45 8.39 27.79
N GLU A 5 -51.55 7.62 27.82
CA GLU A 5 -51.94 6.67 26.77
C GLU A 5 -51.94 7.28 25.35
N ASP A 6 -52.57 8.45 25.19
CA ASP A 6 -52.57 9.26 23.95
C ASP A 6 -51.16 9.54 23.39
N SER A 7 -50.18 9.78 24.27
CA SER A 7 -48.81 10.14 23.88
C SER A 7 -48.03 8.94 23.37
N LEU A 8 -48.27 7.75 23.93
CA LEU A 8 -47.71 6.49 23.44
C LEU A 8 -48.35 6.10 22.10
N VAL A 9 -49.68 6.21 21.98
CA VAL A 9 -50.40 6.00 20.71
C VAL A 9 -49.87 6.93 19.60
N LYS A 10 -49.62 8.21 19.91
CA LYS A 10 -49.03 9.14 18.94
C LYS A 10 -47.59 8.76 18.57
N PHE A 11 -46.78 8.29 19.52
CA PHE A 11 -45.44 7.78 19.23
C PHE A 11 -45.47 6.54 18.33
N CYS A 12 -46.37 5.58 18.56
CA CYS A 12 -46.56 4.41 17.69
C CYS A 12 -47.02 4.80 16.28
N ARG A 13 -47.92 5.79 16.13
CA ARG A 13 -48.29 6.37 14.83
C ARG A 13 -47.08 6.99 14.11
N LEU A 14 -46.19 7.68 14.84
CA LEU A 14 -44.94 8.21 14.28
C LEU A 14 -44.00 7.10 13.82
N LEU A 15 -43.77 6.05 14.62
CA LEU A 15 -42.94 4.90 14.22
C LEU A 15 -43.46 4.25 12.92
N ARG A 16 -44.76 3.86 12.89
CA ARG A 16 -45.40 3.27 11.68
C ARG A 16 -45.28 4.17 10.45
N SER A 17 -45.31 5.50 10.63
CA SER A 17 -45.18 6.44 9.51
C SER A 17 -43.82 6.39 8.78
N PHE A 18 -42.74 5.84 9.37
CA PHE A 18 -41.46 5.72 8.65
C PHE A 18 -41.45 4.63 7.56
N HIS A 19 -42.48 3.77 7.48
CA HIS A 19 -42.55 2.67 6.52
C HIS A 19 -41.30 1.77 6.53
N CYS A 20 -40.74 1.55 7.73
CA CYS A 20 -39.58 0.70 7.98
C CYS A 20 -39.98 -0.34 9.03
N ASP A 21 -39.63 -1.61 8.83
CA ASP A 21 -39.94 -2.68 9.80
C ASP A 21 -39.22 -2.46 11.14
N ARG A 22 -38.05 -1.81 11.11
CA ARG A 22 -37.23 -1.46 12.27
C ARG A 22 -36.62 -0.06 12.12
N ILE A 23 -36.53 0.69 13.22
CA ILE A 23 -36.05 2.08 13.25
C ILE A 23 -34.94 2.22 14.30
N PRO A 24 -33.70 2.62 13.97
CA PRO A 24 -32.62 2.75 14.95
C PRO A 24 -32.95 3.83 15.99
N SER A 25 -32.79 3.53 17.28
CA SER A 25 -33.15 4.47 18.35
C SER A 25 -32.33 5.76 18.32
N ASP A 26 -31.09 5.69 17.80
CA ASP A 26 -30.24 6.85 17.51
C ASP A 26 -30.95 7.93 16.67
N LEU A 27 -31.86 7.54 15.76
CA LEU A 27 -32.63 8.49 14.95
C LEU A 27 -33.43 9.41 15.86
N LEU A 28 -34.22 8.83 16.77
CA LEU A 28 -35.15 9.57 17.61
C LEU A 28 -34.44 10.27 18.77
N ILE A 29 -33.37 9.66 19.32
CA ILE A 29 -32.46 10.32 20.28
C ILE A 29 -31.87 11.59 19.66
N ARG A 30 -31.20 11.47 18.50
CA ARG A 30 -30.52 12.61 17.85
C ARG A 30 -31.48 13.67 17.31
N ALA A 31 -32.72 13.29 16.99
CA ALA A 31 -33.78 14.25 16.71
C ALA A 31 -34.21 15.06 17.94
N CYS A 32 -34.17 14.46 19.13
CA CYS A 32 -34.65 15.07 20.38
C CYS A 32 -33.57 15.71 21.25
N GLU A 33 -32.29 15.60 20.87
CA GLU A 33 -31.17 16.24 21.56
C GLU A 33 -30.50 17.34 20.72
N PRO A 34 -29.82 18.33 21.35
CA PRO A 34 -29.00 19.29 20.62
C PRO A 34 -27.82 18.59 19.92
N ARG A 35 -27.51 19.00 18.68
CA ARG A 35 -26.41 18.42 17.90
C ARG A 35 -25.40 19.47 17.42
N PRO A 36 -24.14 19.08 17.18
CA PRO A 36 -23.21 19.93 16.44
C PRO A 36 -23.68 20.13 14.98
N THR A 37 -23.52 21.35 14.48
CA THR A 37 -23.67 21.74 13.08
C THR A 37 -22.76 22.93 12.78
N TRP A 38 -22.66 23.34 11.51
CA TRP A 38 -21.88 24.50 11.09
C TRP A 38 -22.71 25.77 11.10
N SER A 39 -22.23 26.78 11.82
CA SER A 39 -22.68 28.18 11.67
C SER A 39 -22.26 28.74 10.30
N SER A 40 -22.85 29.85 9.86
CA SER A 40 -22.45 30.57 8.62
C SER A 40 -20.94 30.79 8.54
N ASN A 41 -20.34 31.16 9.67
CA ASN A 41 -18.94 31.52 9.81
C ASN A 41 -18.00 30.29 9.84
N GLY A 42 -18.49 29.10 9.52
CA GLY A 42 -17.70 27.86 9.45
C GLY A 42 -17.20 27.32 10.80
N GLU A 43 -17.80 27.75 11.91
CA GLU A 43 -17.50 27.27 13.27
C GLU A 43 -18.62 26.37 13.81
N VAL A 44 -18.27 25.41 14.68
CA VAL A 44 -19.22 24.44 15.24
C VAL A 44 -20.13 25.09 16.27
N VAL A 45 -21.45 24.91 16.11
CA VAL A 45 -22.50 25.37 17.04
C VAL A 45 -23.49 24.26 17.35
N GLN A 46 -24.21 24.37 18.46
CA GLN A 46 -25.24 23.41 18.87
C GLN A 46 -26.63 23.85 18.35
N LYS A 47 -27.23 23.07 17.45
CA LYS A 47 -28.59 23.29 16.91
C LYS A 47 -29.60 22.46 17.70
N ARG A 48 -30.57 23.13 18.32
CA ARG A 48 -31.60 22.50 19.16
C ARG A 48 -32.71 21.87 18.30
N PRO A 49 -33.38 20.80 18.75
CA PRO A 49 -34.46 20.12 18.02
C PRO A 49 -35.52 21.06 17.43
N ILE A 50 -36.01 22.01 18.24
CA ILE A 50 -37.07 22.95 17.86
C ILE A 50 -36.57 23.93 16.78
N GLU A 51 -35.30 24.32 16.80
CA GLU A 51 -34.65 25.15 15.77
C GLU A 51 -34.43 24.40 14.45
N ALA A 52 -34.39 23.06 14.49
CA ALA A 52 -34.41 22.19 13.33
C ALA A 52 -35.83 21.88 12.81
N GLY A 53 -36.87 22.29 13.54
CA GLY A 53 -38.26 22.03 13.20
C GLY A 53 -38.81 20.70 13.73
N VAL A 54 -38.09 19.99 14.61
CA VAL A 54 -38.61 18.81 15.30
C VAL A 54 -39.69 19.24 16.29
N CYS A 55 -40.85 18.58 16.26
CA CYS A 55 -42.01 19.02 17.03
C CYS A 55 -41.83 18.83 18.55
N GLU A 56 -42.26 19.84 19.30
CA GLU A 56 -42.13 19.92 20.77
C GLU A 56 -42.77 18.73 21.52
N TRP A 57 -43.87 18.17 20.99
CA TRP A 57 -44.50 16.99 21.59
C TRP A 57 -43.56 15.78 21.66
N LEU A 58 -42.73 15.58 20.64
CA LEU A 58 -41.79 14.45 20.56
C LEU A 58 -40.59 14.69 21.48
N VAL A 59 -40.09 15.93 21.54
CA VAL A 59 -39.02 16.33 22.47
C VAL A 59 -39.47 16.16 23.92
N ASN A 60 -40.72 16.51 24.24
CA ASN A 60 -41.30 16.31 25.57
C ASN A 60 -41.53 14.83 25.88
N PHE A 61 -42.03 14.03 24.91
CA PHE A 61 -42.17 12.58 25.06
C PHE A 61 -40.82 11.89 25.32
N TYR A 62 -39.79 12.22 24.54
CA TYR A 62 -38.43 11.71 24.74
C TYR A 62 -37.88 12.07 26.13
N ASN A 63 -37.99 13.33 26.57
CA ASN A 63 -37.50 13.75 27.88
C ASN A 63 -38.25 13.10 29.05
N ALA A 64 -39.54 12.83 28.91
CA ALA A 64 -40.33 12.10 29.91
C ALA A 64 -40.00 10.60 29.96
N ASN A 65 -39.63 9.99 28.83
CA ASN A 65 -39.49 8.55 28.66
C ASN A 65 -38.06 8.10 28.30
N LYS A 66 -37.01 8.87 28.61
CA LYS A 66 -35.62 8.59 28.17
C LYS A 66 -35.18 7.11 28.25
N PRO A 67 -35.46 6.33 29.32
CA PRO A 67 -35.07 4.91 29.38
C PRO A 67 -35.52 4.08 28.17
N LEU A 68 -36.73 4.33 27.64
CA LEU A 68 -37.33 3.66 26.47
C LEU A 68 -36.49 3.77 25.17
N PHE A 69 -35.50 4.67 25.13
CA PHE A 69 -34.65 4.88 23.96
C PHE A 69 -33.27 4.20 24.08
N TYR A 70 -32.88 3.74 25.28
CA TYR A 70 -31.55 3.19 25.57
C TYR A 70 -31.59 1.77 26.16
N ASP A 71 -32.67 1.38 26.82
CA ASP A 71 -32.76 0.14 27.60
C ASP A 71 -33.68 -0.89 26.90
N PRO A 72 -33.13 -1.94 26.25
CA PRO A 72 -33.90 -2.98 25.59
C PRO A 72 -34.50 -4.01 26.57
N GLU A 73 -34.13 -4.01 27.85
CA GLU A 73 -34.73 -4.88 28.87
C GLU A 73 -36.01 -4.27 29.48
N LEU A 74 -36.36 -3.04 29.07
CA LEU A 74 -37.48 -2.26 29.61
C LEU A 74 -38.80 -2.56 28.87
N GLU A 75 -39.42 -3.71 29.15
CA GLU A 75 -40.74 -4.08 28.60
C GLU A 75 -41.79 -2.97 28.79
N THR A 76 -42.46 -2.57 27.71
CA THR A 76 -43.60 -1.64 27.79
C THR A 76 -44.86 -2.40 28.22
N HIS A 77 -45.55 -1.94 29.27
CA HIS A 77 -46.69 -2.68 29.88
C HIS A 77 -47.85 -3.04 28.93
N ASN A 78 -47.94 -2.43 27.74
CA ASN A 78 -48.96 -2.71 26.73
C ASN A 78 -48.43 -3.47 25.49
N GLY A 79 -47.13 -3.77 25.41
CA GLY A 79 -46.53 -4.56 24.30
C GLY A 79 -46.65 -3.94 22.90
N SER A 80 -46.92 -2.63 22.78
CA SER A 80 -47.11 -1.93 21.49
C SER A 80 -45.81 -1.36 20.89
N VAL A 81 -44.68 -1.47 21.59
CA VAL A 81 -43.34 -1.11 21.13
C VAL A 81 -42.35 -2.13 21.69
N GLU A 82 -41.63 -2.82 20.80
CA GLU A 82 -40.56 -3.77 21.13
C GLU A 82 -39.19 -3.16 20.76
N LEU A 83 -38.13 -3.62 21.44
CA LEU A 83 -36.76 -3.12 21.30
C LEU A 83 -35.77 -4.25 21.02
N THR A 84 -35.29 -4.40 19.78
CA THR A 84 -34.21 -5.35 19.47
C THR A 84 -32.81 -4.71 19.54
N LEU A 85 -31.87 -5.42 20.18
CA LEU A 85 -30.45 -5.04 20.24
C LEU A 85 -29.64 -5.84 19.21
N GLU A 86 -29.25 -5.21 18.10
CA GLU A 86 -28.46 -5.85 17.05
C GLU A 86 -27.06 -5.21 16.93
N ASN A 87 -26.00 -6.00 17.07
CA ASN A 87 -24.60 -5.55 16.95
C ASN A 87 -24.23 -4.33 17.85
N GLY A 88 -24.89 -4.15 18.99
CA GLY A 88 -24.68 -2.99 19.86
C GLY A 88 -25.34 -1.69 19.35
N VAL A 89 -26.38 -1.82 18.54
CA VAL A 89 -27.31 -0.75 18.14
C VAL A 89 -28.72 -1.19 18.52
N THR A 90 -29.47 -0.32 19.19
CA THR A 90 -30.86 -0.59 19.59
C THR A 90 -31.82 -0.11 18.50
N TYR A 91 -32.82 -0.92 18.18
CA TYR A 91 -33.87 -0.63 17.21
C TYR A 91 -35.24 -0.68 17.87
N PHE A 92 -36.14 0.19 17.44
CA PHE A 92 -37.58 0.06 17.66
C PHE A 92 -38.17 -0.82 16.55
N ASP A 93 -38.86 -1.90 16.93
CA ASP A 93 -39.49 -2.83 16.01
C ASP A 93 -40.95 -2.40 15.74
N VAL A 94 -41.34 -2.39 14.46
CA VAL A 94 -42.63 -1.87 13.98
C VAL A 94 -43.54 -3.04 13.61
N THR A 95 -44.23 -3.58 14.62
CA THR A 95 -45.10 -4.76 14.45
C THR A 95 -46.27 -4.50 13.50
N ASN A 96 -46.27 -5.17 12.35
CA ASN A 96 -47.35 -5.13 11.35
C ASN A 96 -48.44 -6.19 11.57
N GLU A 97 -48.22 -7.20 12.42
CA GLU A 97 -49.17 -8.29 12.67
C GLU A 97 -49.68 -8.31 14.12
N GLY A 98 -50.99 -8.51 14.30
CA GLY A 98 -51.53 -9.18 15.49
C GLY A 98 -52.06 -8.34 16.66
N GLN A 99 -51.77 -7.04 16.79
CA GLN A 99 -52.50 -6.21 17.78
C GLN A 99 -53.93 -5.94 17.29
N PRO A 100 -54.98 -6.20 18.10
CA PRO A 100 -56.37 -5.94 17.72
C PRO A 100 -56.65 -4.43 17.67
N ASP A 101 -57.68 -4.06 16.90
CA ASP A 101 -58.14 -2.71 16.54
C ASP A 101 -58.13 -1.63 17.64
N LEU A 102 -56.94 -1.19 18.06
CA LEU A 102 -56.73 0.19 18.52
C LEU A 102 -57.07 1.11 17.35
N GLU A 103 -57.85 2.17 17.59
CA GLU A 103 -58.40 3.07 16.56
C GLU A 103 -57.33 3.98 15.91
N LEU A 104 -56.31 3.37 15.28
CA LEU A 104 -55.27 4.04 14.49
C LEU A 104 -55.68 4.17 13.02
N ASP A 105 -56.47 3.23 12.50
CA ASP A 105 -56.93 3.19 11.09
C ASP A 105 -58.18 4.07 10.85
N GLN A 106 -58.34 5.15 11.62
CA GLN A 106 -59.13 6.29 11.16
C GLN A 106 -58.39 6.89 9.95
N HIS A 107 -59.07 7.02 8.80
CA HIS A 107 -58.48 7.61 7.60
C HIS A 107 -57.89 9.00 7.90
N MET A 108 -56.57 9.08 8.01
CA MET A 108 -55.87 10.33 8.24
C MET A 108 -56.24 11.35 7.16
N SER A 109 -56.52 12.59 7.57
CA SER A 109 -56.73 13.64 6.59
C SER A 109 -55.42 13.96 5.86
N ILE A 110 -55.53 14.44 4.62
CA ILE A 110 -54.38 14.91 3.82
C ILE A 110 -53.57 15.99 4.57
N ALA A 111 -54.18 16.71 5.52
CA ALA A 111 -53.48 17.66 6.39
C ALA A 111 -52.60 16.95 7.45
N GLU A 112 -53.07 15.86 8.03
CA GLU A 112 -52.33 15.05 9.00
C GLU A 112 -51.24 14.21 8.32
N GLU A 113 -51.50 13.65 7.13
CA GLU A 113 -50.47 12.99 6.31
C GLU A 113 -49.31 13.95 5.99
N ARG A 114 -49.62 15.19 5.55
CA ARG A 114 -48.63 16.24 5.32
C ARG A 114 -47.91 16.68 6.59
N ALA A 115 -48.60 16.70 7.74
CA ALA A 115 -47.95 16.96 9.02
C ALA A 115 -46.95 15.86 9.39
N MET A 116 -47.33 14.58 9.29
CA MET A 116 -46.44 13.44 9.55
C MET A 116 -45.30 13.34 8.52
N ALA A 117 -45.55 13.67 7.25
CA ALA A 117 -44.50 13.82 6.24
C ALA A 117 -43.46 14.89 6.63
N ARG A 118 -43.92 16.05 7.12
CA ARG A 118 -43.04 17.12 7.60
C ARG A 118 -42.28 16.75 8.87
N GLU A 119 -42.91 16.07 9.82
CA GLU A 119 -42.24 15.55 11.03
C GLU A 119 -41.13 14.55 10.68
N ARG A 120 -41.39 13.59 9.78
CA ARG A 120 -40.37 12.63 9.30
C ARG A 120 -39.15 13.32 8.67
N ILE A 121 -39.37 14.31 7.81
CA ILE A 121 -38.28 15.08 7.19
C ILE A 121 -37.51 15.87 8.27
N ALA A 122 -38.19 16.56 9.18
CA ALA A 122 -37.52 17.33 10.23
C ALA A 122 -36.70 16.46 11.19
N ILE A 123 -37.22 15.28 11.56
CA ILE A 123 -36.51 14.26 12.34
C ILE A 123 -35.23 13.86 11.62
N VAL A 124 -35.32 13.41 10.36
CA VAL A 124 -34.15 12.92 9.60
C VAL A 124 -33.11 14.03 9.35
N LEU A 125 -33.53 15.25 9.02
CA LEU A 125 -32.61 16.40 8.86
C LEU A 125 -31.95 16.85 10.17
N GLN A 126 -32.59 16.62 11.33
CA GLN A 126 -31.95 16.82 12.63
C GLN A 126 -31.03 15.64 13.00
N SER A 127 -31.38 14.40 12.70
CA SER A 127 -30.59 13.24 13.12
C SER A 127 -29.32 13.02 12.28
N PHE A 128 -29.36 13.35 10.98
CA PHE A 128 -28.20 13.31 10.11
C PHE A 128 -27.14 14.35 10.56
N PRO A 129 -25.87 13.94 10.76
CA PRO A 129 -24.81 14.85 11.16
C PRO A 129 -24.41 15.79 10.03
N SER A 130 -23.98 17.00 10.39
CA SER A 130 -23.34 17.88 9.41
C SER A 130 -21.92 17.40 9.10
N SER A 131 -21.48 17.59 7.85
CA SER A 131 -20.26 16.96 7.33
C SER A 131 -19.01 17.40 8.10
N ASN A 132 -18.28 16.43 8.68
CA ASN A 132 -17.12 16.65 9.55
C ASN A 132 -17.38 17.51 10.82
N THR A 133 -18.56 17.38 11.45
CA THR A 133 -18.83 18.04 12.75
C THR A 133 -18.62 17.16 13.99
N GLU A 134 -18.69 15.83 13.85
CA GLU A 134 -18.55 14.86 14.95
C GLU A 134 -17.79 13.61 14.47
N ILE A 135 -16.98 13.01 15.35
CA ILE A 135 -16.10 11.86 15.02
C ILE A 135 -16.89 10.63 14.54
N ILE A 136 -18.12 10.43 15.04
CA ILE A 136 -18.99 9.30 14.67
C ILE A 136 -19.84 9.58 13.42
N GLY A 137 -19.70 10.73 12.76
CA GLY A 137 -20.67 11.21 11.77
C GLY A 137 -20.93 10.24 10.62
N GLU A 138 -19.89 9.63 10.05
CA GLU A 138 -20.06 8.65 8.96
C GLU A 138 -20.72 7.34 9.41
N GLU A 139 -20.51 6.92 10.66
CA GLU A 139 -21.20 5.77 11.26
C GLU A 139 -22.67 6.06 11.57
N MET A 140 -23.02 7.34 11.80
CA MET A 140 -24.41 7.77 11.92
C MET A 140 -25.07 7.86 10.54
N ILE A 141 -24.38 8.42 9.53
CA ILE A 141 -24.90 8.48 8.15
C ILE A 141 -25.23 7.07 7.65
N ASP A 142 -24.29 6.13 7.76
CA ASP A 142 -24.48 4.74 7.31
C ASP A 142 -25.62 4.03 8.09
N ARG A 143 -25.71 4.23 9.42
CA ARG A 143 -26.79 3.67 10.26
C ARG A 143 -28.18 4.23 9.94
N LEU A 144 -28.28 5.52 9.60
CA LEU A 144 -29.55 6.20 9.32
C LEU A 144 -29.93 6.18 7.82
N MET A 145 -29.03 5.73 6.95
CA MET A 145 -29.23 5.73 5.49
C MET A 145 -30.40 4.85 5.04
N ASP A 146 -30.64 3.71 5.68
CA ASP A 146 -31.73 2.82 5.29
C ASP A 146 -33.11 3.40 5.65
N THR A 147 -33.26 4.06 6.80
CA THR A 147 -34.47 4.84 7.11
C THR A 147 -34.64 6.02 6.16
N ALA A 148 -33.54 6.67 5.72
CA ALA A 148 -33.62 7.73 4.71
C ALA A 148 -34.10 7.19 3.35
N LYS A 149 -33.56 6.06 2.87
CA LYS A 149 -33.96 5.37 1.63
C LYS A 149 -35.44 4.99 1.63
N SER A 150 -35.95 4.42 2.72
CA SER A 150 -37.33 3.93 2.79
C SER A 150 -38.35 5.04 3.10
N SER A 151 -38.02 5.98 3.99
CA SER A 151 -38.99 6.98 4.48
C SER A 151 -38.94 8.34 3.80
N VAL A 152 -37.75 8.85 3.44
CA VAL A 152 -37.57 10.29 3.14
C VAL A 152 -37.24 10.53 1.67
N LEU A 153 -36.37 9.73 1.05
CA LEU A 153 -36.05 9.89 -0.37
C LEU A 153 -37.25 9.69 -1.31
N PRO A 154 -38.16 8.71 -1.08
CA PRO A 154 -39.37 8.55 -1.90
C PRO A 154 -40.33 9.72 -1.69
N LEU A 155 -40.49 10.17 -0.44
CA LEU A 155 -41.32 11.30 -0.06
C LEU A 155 -40.85 12.61 -0.73
N LEU A 156 -39.55 12.92 -0.65
CA LEU A 156 -38.94 14.08 -1.30
C LEU A 156 -39.08 14.02 -2.83
N SER A 157 -39.01 12.82 -3.42
CA SER A 157 -39.17 12.61 -4.87
C SER A 157 -40.62 12.81 -5.34
N ALA A 158 -41.61 12.62 -4.47
CA ALA A 158 -43.03 12.71 -4.79
C ALA A 158 -43.65 14.12 -4.66
N LEU A 159 -42.95 15.08 -4.06
CA LEU A 159 -43.50 16.43 -3.80
C LEU A 159 -43.81 17.18 -5.09
N ASN A 160 -45.01 17.74 -5.22
CA ASN A 160 -45.36 18.74 -6.25
C ASN A 160 -45.05 20.18 -5.76
N ASP A 161 -45.15 21.18 -6.63
CA ASP A 161 -44.75 22.55 -6.30
C ASP A 161 -45.65 23.18 -5.22
N THR A 162 -46.93 22.82 -5.17
CA THR A 162 -47.87 23.21 -4.11
C THR A 162 -47.48 22.65 -2.73
N ASP A 163 -46.85 21.47 -2.68
CA ASP A 163 -46.30 20.91 -1.42
C ASP A 163 -45.03 21.65 -0.98
N ILE A 164 -44.17 22.02 -1.93
CA ILE A 164 -42.94 22.80 -1.67
C ILE A 164 -43.29 24.15 -1.04
N GLU A 165 -44.20 24.91 -1.66
CA GLU A 165 -44.65 26.22 -1.15
C GLU A 165 -45.55 26.11 0.08
N GLY A 166 -46.41 25.08 0.13
CA GLY A 166 -47.48 24.97 1.12
C GLY A 166 -47.03 24.52 2.50
N TRP A 167 -46.12 23.54 2.60
CA TRP A 167 -45.75 22.95 3.89
C TRP A 167 -44.29 22.48 4.03
N LEU A 168 -43.55 22.24 2.95
CA LEU A 168 -42.13 21.86 3.05
C LEU A 168 -41.29 23.01 3.65
N LEU A 169 -41.39 24.20 3.06
CA LEU A 169 -40.53 25.33 3.41
C LEU A 169 -41.05 26.13 4.62
N PRO A 170 -40.20 26.47 5.61
CA PRO A 170 -40.59 27.36 6.71
C PRO A 170 -41.10 28.73 6.23
N LYS A 171 -42.07 29.28 6.95
CA LYS A 171 -42.63 30.63 6.70
C LYS A 171 -41.74 31.76 7.23
N ASN A 172 -41.00 31.53 8.31
CA ASN A 172 -39.96 32.43 8.81
C ASN A 172 -38.70 32.32 7.91
N LEU A 173 -38.07 33.45 7.61
CA LEU A 173 -36.96 33.54 6.66
C LEU A 173 -35.64 32.92 7.17
N GLU A 174 -35.26 33.20 8.41
CA GLU A 174 -34.06 32.68 9.06
C GLU A 174 -34.16 31.16 9.26
N ALA A 175 -35.33 30.69 9.68
CA ALA A 175 -35.65 29.27 9.74
C ALA A 175 -35.60 28.62 8.34
N ARG A 176 -36.00 29.33 7.29
CA ARG A 176 -35.93 28.86 5.89
C ARG A 176 -34.49 28.72 5.41
N GLU A 177 -33.58 29.65 5.75
CA GLU A 177 -32.14 29.51 5.44
C GLU A 177 -31.53 28.29 6.15
N SER A 178 -31.75 28.16 7.46
CA SER A 178 -31.25 27.02 8.24
C SER A 178 -31.81 25.68 7.76
N TYR A 179 -33.07 25.65 7.33
CA TYR A 179 -33.72 24.46 6.77
C TYR A 179 -33.21 24.12 5.37
N LEU A 180 -33.10 25.10 4.47
CA LEU A 180 -32.58 24.89 3.10
C LEU A 180 -31.14 24.40 3.13
N PHE A 181 -30.28 24.98 3.98
CA PHE A 181 -28.92 24.47 4.13
C PHE A 181 -28.89 23.02 4.61
N SER A 182 -29.65 22.67 5.68
CA SER A 182 -29.70 21.29 6.18
C SER A 182 -30.28 20.29 5.15
N LEU A 183 -31.29 20.68 4.37
CA LEU A 183 -31.86 19.84 3.31
C LEU A 183 -30.85 19.61 2.16
N PHE A 184 -30.12 20.63 1.75
CA PHE A 184 -29.14 20.51 0.67
C PHE A 184 -27.82 19.84 1.14
N GLU A 185 -27.44 19.99 2.41
CA GLU A 185 -26.37 19.18 3.04
C GLU A 185 -26.75 17.70 3.08
N PHE A 186 -27.99 17.37 3.47
CA PHE A 186 -28.52 16.00 3.42
C PHE A 186 -28.53 15.43 2.00
N LEU A 187 -29.04 16.17 1.01
CA LEU A 187 -29.04 15.73 -0.40
C LEU A 187 -27.61 15.52 -0.95
N TYR A 188 -26.65 16.37 -0.57
CA TYR A 188 -25.24 16.14 -0.84
C TYR A 188 -24.75 14.82 -0.24
N GLN A 189 -24.99 14.57 1.06
CA GLN A 189 -24.56 13.33 1.74
C GLN A 189 -25.21 12.06 1.17
N VAL A 190 -26.48 12.14 0.74
CA VAL A 190 -27.17 11.02 0.11
C VAL A 190 -26.56 10.69 -1.26
N VAL A 191 -26.25 11.71 -2.08
CA VAL A 191 -25.49 11.52 -3.32
C VAL A 191 -24.10 10.94 -3.04
N ASP A 192 -23.45 11.38 -1.96
CA ASP A 192 -22.09 10.97 -1.58
C ASP A 192 -21.99 9.47 -1.27
N VAL A 193 -23.05 8.89 -0.70
CA VAL A 193 -23.15 7.47 -0.32
C VAL A 193 -23.72 6.61 -1.44
N LEU A 194 -24.75 7.09 -2.17
CA LEU A 194 -25.50 6.31 -3.15
C LEU A 194 -24.97 6.43 -4.60
N GLY A 195 -24.29 7.53 -4.95
CA GLY A 195 -23.96 7.91 -6.33
C GLY A 195 -25.15 8.57 -7.06
N VAL A 196 -24.89 9.46 -8.03
CA VAL A 196 -25.95 10.29 -8.66
C VAL A 196 -26.94 9.48 -9.51
N ASP A 197 -26.53 8.29 -9.94
CA ASP A 197 -27.34 7.41 -10.80
C ASP A 197 -28.41 6.63 -10.01
N HIS A 198 -28.44 6.79 -8.68
CA HIS A 198 -29.30 6.00 -7.81
C HIS A 198 -30.79 6.43 -7.93
N PRO A 199 -31.73 5.51 -8.23
CA PRO A 199 -33.10 5.85 -8.64
C PRO A 199 -33.99 6.46 -7.54
N LEU A 200 -33.53 6.47 -6.28
CA LEU A 200 -34.21 7.18 -5.18
C LEU A 200 -33.83 8.67 -5.06
N LEU A 201 -32.91 9.18 -5.89
CA LEU A 201 -32.50 10.58 -5.80
C LEU A 201 -33.57 11.53 -6.36
N PRO A 202 -33.99 12.56 -5.60
CA PRO A 202 -35.01 13.51 -6.05
C PRO A 202 -34.40 14.55 -7.00
N LEU A 203 -33.93 14.11 -8.19
CA LEU A 203 -33.10 14.92 -9.11
C LEU A 203 -33.73 16.29 -9.48
N SER A 204 -35.05 16.36 -9.64
CA SER A 204 -35.73 17.63 -9.98
C SER A 204 -35.98 18.58 -8.79
N LEU A 205 -35.86 18.09 -7.54
CA LEU A 205 -36.30 18.82 -6.36
C LEU A 205 -35.44 20.07 -6.06
N PRO A 206 -34.09 20.04 -6.07
CA PRO A 206 -33.27 21.23 -5.79
C PRO A 206 -33.61 22.43 -6.68
N ARG A 207 -33.76 22.20 -7.99
CA ARG A 207 -34.15 23.21 -8.97
C ARG A 207 -35.52 23.80 -8.65
N ARG A 208 -36.51 22.93 -8.37
CA ARG A 208 -37.90 23.33 -8.09
C ARG A 208 -38.02 24.13 -6.80
N ILE A 209 -37.29 23.74 -5.74
CA ILE A 209 -37.16 24.54 -4.52
C ILE A 209 -36.59 25.93 -4.84
N LEU A 210 -35.51 26.02 -5.61
CA LEU A 210 -34.90 27.32 -5.95
C LEU A 210 -35.80 28.22 -6.81
N SER A 211 -36.73 27.69 -7.61
CA SER A 211 -37.72 28.51 -8.32
C SER A 211 -38.83 29.08 -7.43
N THR A 212 -39.12 28.45 -6.28
CA THR A 212 -40.12 28.96 -5.30
C THR A 212 -39.52 29.96 -4.28
N VAL A 213 -38.18 30.12 -4.28
CA VAL A 213 -37.45 30.98 -3.36
C VAL A 213 -37.13 32.34 -4.03
N PRO A 214 -37.63 33.48 -3.51
CA PRO A 214 -37.35 34.79 -4.11
C PRO A 214 -35.85 35.12 -4.04
N HIS A 215 -35.33 35.72 -5.11
CA HIS A 215 -33.88 35.87 -5.31
C HIS A 215 -33.18 36.74 -4.26
N ASP A 216 -33.86 37.76 -3.73
CA ASP A 216 -33.26 38.73 -2.79
C ASP A 216 -33.19 38.21 -1.34
N THR A 217 -33.81 37.07 -1.04
CA THR A 217 -34.10 36.66 0.34
C THR A 217 -33.05 35.81 1.06
N LEU A 218 -32.06 35.21 0.36
CA LEU A 218 -31.13 34.21 0.95
C LEU A 218 -29.68 34.31 0.43
N ASN A 219 -29.06 35.50 0.52
CA ASN A 219 -27.80 35.78 -0.18
C ASN A 219 -26.63 34.80 0.08
N ASN A 220 -26.50 34.20 1.26
CA ASN A 220 -25.32 33.39 1.61
C ASN A 220 -25.48 31.90 1.24
N CYS A 221 -26.49 31.21 1.79
CA CYS A 221 -26.64 29.77 1.54
C CYS A 221 -27.02 29.44 0.09
N ILE A 222 -27.68 30.36 -0.63
CA ILE A 222 -28.23 30.10 -1.98
C ILE A 222 -27.15 29.77 -3.00
N VAL A 223 -25.89 30.15 -2.77
CA VAL A 223 -24.76 29.85 -3.66
C VAL A 223 -24.45 28.35 -3.66
N PHE A 224 -24.35 27.75 -2.47
CA PHE A 224 -24.19 26.30 -2.32
C PHE A 224 -25.43 25.56 -2.84
N CYS A 225 -26.65 26.04 -2.52
CA CYS A 225 -27.87 25.43 -3.02
C CYS A 225 -27.97 25.44 -4.56
N LYS A 226 -27.60 26.56 -5.21
CA LYS A 226 -27.50 26.66 -6.67
C LYS A 226 -26.50 25.67 -7.25
N GLY A 227 -25.33 25.52 -6.62
CA GLY A 227 -24.32 24.54 -7.07
C GLY A 227 -24.83 23.10 -7.03
N ILE A 228 -25.48 22.68 -5.93
CA ILE A 228 -26.12 21.37 -5.84
C ILE A 228 -27.26 21.20 -6.86
N ALA A 229 -28.04 22.25 -7.12
CA ALA A 229 -29.09 22.19 -8.13
C ALA A 229 -28.55 22.10 -9.57
N GLU A 230 -27.49 22.82 -9.92
CA GLU A 230 -26.79 22.68 -11.21
C GLU A 230 -26.24 21.26 -11.41
N ILE A 231 -25.73 20.66 -10.33
CA ILE A 231 -25.22 19.28 -10.33
C ILE A 231 -26.35 18.28 -10.59
N PHE A 232 -27.48 18.41 -9.90
CA PHE A 232 -28.63 17.52 -10.08
C PHE A 232 -29.27 17.71 -11.47
N ASP A 233 -29.39 18.94 -11.98
CA ASP A 233 -29.84 19.24 -13.34
C ASP A 233 -28.93 18.61 -14.41
N GLY A 234 -27.61 18.58 -14.17
CA GLY A 234 -26.61 18.00 -15.08
C GLY A 234 -26.60 16.47 -15.16
N PHE A 235 -27.32 15.78 -14.25
CA PHE A 235 -27.53 14.33 -14.27
C PHE A 235 -29.01 13.94 -14.51
N ALA A 236 -29.90 14.92 -14.69
CA ALA A 236 -31.30 14.63 -15.00
C ALA A 236 -31.44 14.05 -16.43
N PRO A 237 -32.30 13.03 -16.68
CA PRO A 237 -32.47 12.44 -18.02
C PRO A 237 -32.93 13.39 -19.13
N SER A 238 -33.40 14.58 -18.78
CA SER A 238 -33.78 15.67 -19.70
C SER A 238 -32.71 16.78 -19.83
N GLY A 239 -31.58 16.66 -19.12
CA GLY A 239 -30.52 17.66 -19.03
C GLY A 239 -29.41 17.45 -20.06
N HIS A 240 -29.56 18.01 -21.27
CA HIS A 240 -28.46 18.10 -22.25
C HIS A 240 -27.48 19.26 -22.00
N ASN A 241 -27.55 19.90 -20.82
CA ASN A 241 -26.72 21.06 -20.48
C ASN A 241 -25.44 20.61 -19.75
N ALA A 242 -24.28 20.94 -20.31
CA ALA A 242 -23.02 20.83 -19.59
C ALA A 242 -23.04 21.69 -18.32
N LEU A 243 -22.49 21.15 -17.22
CA LEU A 243 -22.37 21.84 -15.93
C LEU A 243 -21.73 23.23 -16.11
N GLN A 244 -22.47 24.28 -15.76
CA GLN A 244 -22.05 25.66 -15.98
C GLN A 244 -21.16 26.19 -14.84
N PHE A 245 -21.31 25.62 -13.65
CA PHE A 245 -20.59 25.98 -12.43
C PHE A 245 -20.77 27.45 -12.05
N SER A 246 -22.00 27.99 -12.16
CA SER A 246 -22.24 29.44 -11.96
C SER A 246 -21.87 29.91 -10.56
N PHE A 247 -21.98 29.02 -9.57
CA PHE A 247 -21.54 29.19 -8.18
C PHE A 247 -20.02 29.45 -8.00
N LEU A 248 -19.19 29.26 -9.04
CA LEU A 248 -17.75 29.59 -9.03
C LEU A 248 -17.45 31.01 -9.53
N SER A 249 -18.46 31.80 -9.91
CA SER A 249 -18.24 33.16 -10.42
C SER A 249 -17.60 34.05 -9.34
N PRO A 250 -16.45 34.71 -9.61
CA PRO A 250 -15.69 35.47 -8.61
C PRO A 250 -16.37 36.75 -8.11
N HIS A 251 -17.57 37.06 -8.61
CA HIS A 251 -18.40 38.17 -8.17
C HIS A 251 -19.48 37.77 -7.15
N ILE A 252 -19.66 36.47 -6.90
CA ILE A 252 -20.64 35.95 -5.95
C ILE A 252 -20.04 35.98 -4.54
N LYS A 253 -20.81 36.50 -3.57
CA LYS A 253 -20.48 36.42 -2.13
C LYS A 253 -21.12 35.18 -1.53
N THR A 254 -20.44 34.55 -0.58
CA THR A 254 -20.88 33.35 0.13
C THR A 254 -20.39 33.42 1.58
N ASP A 255 -20.98 32.64 2.49
CA ASP A 255 -20.44 32.45 3.84
C ASP A 255 -19.35 31.36 3.87
N GLU A 256 -18.50 31.37 4.89
CA GLU A 256 -17.35 30.45 5.03
C GLU A 256 -17.79 28.97 4.98
N ARG A 257 -18.92 28.65 5.61
CA ARG A 257 -19.55 27.32 5.60
C ARG A 257 -19.94 26.88 4.20
N SER A 258 -20.60 27.75 3.43
CA SER A 258 -21.04 27.46 2.07
C SER A 258 -19.84 27.39 1.11
N ASN A 259 -18.80 28.20 1.32
CA ASN A 259 -17.52 28.05 0.62
C ASN A 259 -16.88 26.68 0.87
N ALA A 260 -16.85 26.21 2.12
CA ALA A 260 -16.35 24.88 2.47
C ALA A 260 -17.17 23.75 1.82
N MET A 261 -18.50 23.86 1.81
CA MET A 261 -19.39 22.90 1.13
C MET A 261 -19.19 22.86 -0.38
N ILE A 262 -18.97 24.02 -1.03
CA ILE A 262 -18.59 24.10 -2.44
C ILE A 262 -17.28 23.33 -2.68
N GLY A 263 -16.28 23.51 -1.81
CA GLY A 263 -15.02 22.75 -1.86
C GLY A 263 -15.22 21.23 -1.72
N TYR A 264 -16.00 20.78 -0.72
CA TYR A 264 -16.33 19.36 -0.54
C TYR A 264 -17.06 18.77 -1.78
N THR A 265 -17.97 19.55 -2.37
CA THR A 265 -18.76 19.17 -3.54
C THR A 265 -17.90 19.04 -4.79
N LEU A 266 -17.01 20.00 -5.08
CA LEU A 266 -16.01 19.87 -6.14
C LEU A 266 -15.10 18.64 -5.92
N GLY A 267 -14.74 18.36 -4.67
CA GLY A 267 -14.01 17.16 -4.26
C GLY A 267 -14.79 15.84 -4.34
N MET A 268 -16.13 15.88 -4.44
CA MET A 268 -16.99 14.72 -4.69
C MET A 268 -17.08 14.43 -6.19
N LEU A 269 -17.34 15.45 -7.01
CA LEU A 269 -17.44 15.31 -8.46
C LEU A 269 -16.13 14.82 -9.08
N LEU A 270 -14.98 15.35 -8.64
CA LEU A 270 -13.65 14.87 -9.04
C LEU A 270 -13.23 13.54 -8.38
N SER A 271 -14.06 12.96 -7.53
CA SER A 271 -13.84 11.58 -7.11
C SER A 271 -14.43 10.63 -8.14
N ASN A 272 -15.74 10.72 -8.38
CA ASN A 272 -16.53 9.70 -9.06
C ASN A 272 -16.35 9.73 -10.60
N GLU A 273 -15.42 8.95 -11.16
CA GLU A 273 -15.16 8.90 -12.62
C GLU A 273 -16.39 8.51 -13.46
N ALA A 274 -17.33 7.73 -12.92
CA ALA A 274 -18.57 7.38 -13.60
C ALA A 274 -19.38 8.64 -14.03
N MET A 275 -19.39 9.69 -13.20
CA MET A 275 -20.09 10.95 -13.48
C MET A 275 -19.39 11.79 -14.57
N LEU A 276 -18.13 11.46 -14.88
CA LEU A 276 -17.25 12.23 -15.76
C LEU A 276 -17.03 11.56 -17.12
N ALA A 277 -17.34 10.26 -17.24
CA ALA A 277 -17.16 9.48 -18.46
C ALA A 277 -18.06 9.98 -19.61
N GLU A 278 -19.28 10.43 -19.31
CA GLU A 278 -20.27 10.82 -20.31
C GLU A 278 -20.23 12.31 -20.69
N THR A 279 -19.65 13.18 -19.84
CA THR A 279 -19.82 14.64 -19.95
C THR A 279 -18.73 15.39 -20.73
N GLY A 280 -17.76 14.67 -21.32
CA GLY A 280 -16.91 15.11 -22.45
C GLY A 280 -15.92 16.29 -22.28
N GLY A 281 -16.13 17.18 -21.32
CA GLY A 281 -15.30 18.39 -21.09
C GLY A 281 -15.46 19.02 -19.70
N SER A 282 -16.12 18.33 -18.77
CA SER A 282 -16.38 18.76 -17.39
C SER A 282 -15.14 18.64 -16.48
N ASN A 283 -14.35 17.58 -16.66
CA ASN A 283 -13.30 17.15 -15.74
C ASN A 283 -12.17 18.19 -15.60
N GLU A 284 -11.71 18.80 -16.70
CA GLU A 284 -10.66 19.82 -16.66
C GLU A 284 -11.10 21.08 -15.90
N ARG A 285 -12.34 21.56 -16.14
CA ARG A 285 -12.92 22.71 -15.42
C ARG A 285 -13.11 22.43 -13.94
N LEU A 286 -13.58 21.23 -13.59
CA LEU A 286 -13.67 20.80 -12.19
C LEU A 286 -12.28 20.73 -11.53
N ALA A 287 -11.29 20.18 -12.23
CA ALA A 287 -9.91 20.08 -11.75
C ALA A 287 -9.26 21.45 -11.55
N GLU A 288 -9.51 22.39 -12.46
CA GLU A 288 -9.12 23.79 -12.35
C GLU A 288 -9.80 24.46 -11.15
N ALA A 289 -11.13 24.34 -11.01
CA ALA A 289 -11.92 24.87 -9.91
C ALA A 289 -11.44 24.37 -8.52
N LEU A 290 -11.21 23.06 -8.36
CA LEU A 290 -10.67 22.53 -7.10
C LEU A 290 -9.20 22.93 -6.88
N SER A 291 -8.46 23.23 -7.95
CA SER A 291 -7.08 23.74 -7.84
C SER A 291 -7.02 25.23 -7.47
N SER A 292 -8.06 26.01 -7.78
CA SER A 292 -8.17 27.44 -7.47
C SER A 292 -8.91 27.73 -6.16
N TRP A 293 -9.84 26.86 -5.72
CA TRP A 293 -10.58 27.00 -4.46
C TRP A 293 -9.67 27.24 -3.24
N ARG A 294 -10.02 28.19 -2.38
CA ARG A 294 -9.34 28.51 -1.11
C ARG A 294 -10.38 28.85 -0.03
N PRO A 295 -10.01 28.82 1.26
CA PRO A 295 -10.76 29.55 2.29
C PRO A 295 -10.88 31.04 1.92
N LEU A 296 -11.98 31.68 2.30
CA LEU A 296 -12.25 33.11 2.05
C LEU A 296 -11.17 34.01 2.68
N SER A 297 -10.58 33.57 3.80
CA SER A 297 -9.45 34.22 4.49
C SER A 297 -8.33 33.22 4.78
N PRO A 298 -7.34 33.02 3.89
CA PRO A 298 -6.26 32.04 4.11
C PRO A 298 -5.37 32.32 5.34
N SER A 299 -5.35 33.56 5.83
CA SER A 299 -4.61 33.99 7.03
C SER A 299 -5.39 33.83 8.34
N SER A 300 -6.70 33.58 8.25
CA SER A 300 -7.60 33.32 9.38
C SER A 300 -8.84 32.57 8.89
N PRO A 301 -8.71 31.32 8.42
CA PRO A 301 -9.83 30.56 7.87
C PRO A 301 -10.75 30.08 8.99
N SER A 302 -11.99 29.78 8.63
CA SER A 302 -12.88 29.03 9.52
C SER A 302 -12.40 27.57 9.69
N THR A 303 -12.84 26.93 10.76
CA THR A 303 -12.53 25.53 11.05
C THR A 303 -13.10 24.60 9.97
N MET A 304 -14.30 24.86 9.45
CA MET A 304 -14.89 24.09 8.35
C MET A 304 -14.09 24.22 7.05
N GLU A 305 -13.67 25.43 6.67
CA GLU A 305 -12.83 25.64 5.48
C GLU A 305 -11.44 25.02 5.64
N TYR A 306 -10.88 25.01 6.85
CA TYR A 306 -9.60 24.37 7.11
C TYR A 306 -9.70 22.83 6.99
N LEU A 307 -10.81 22.24 7.43
CA LEU A 307 -11.10 20.81 7.19
C LEU A 307 -11.35 20.52 5.71
N ALA A 308 -12.04 21.40 4.97
CA ALA A 308 -12.22 21.27 3.51
C ALA A 308 -10.87 21.35 2.78
N ALA A 309 -10.05 22.37 3.05
CA ALA A 309 -8.69 22.49 2.53
C ALA A 309 -7.85 21.24 2.85
N THR A 310 -7.95 20.76 4.09
CA THR A 310 -7.28 19.52 4.51
C THR A 310 -7.76 18.31 3.72
N SER A 311 -9.01 18.24 3.25
CA SER A 311 -9.52 17.11 2.46
C SER A 311 -8.96 17.01 1.03
N PHE A 312 -8.59 18.11 0.38
CA PHE A 312 -8.25 18.07 -1.06
C PHE A 312 -7.14 19.00 -1.59
N CYS A 313 -6.76 20.08 -0.90
CA CYS A 313 -5.71 20.99 -1.38
C CYS A 313 -4.32 20.32 -1.37
N SER A 314 -3.40 20.76 -2.23
CA SER A 314 -2.01 20.26 -2.23
C SER A 314 -1.30 20.55 -0.90
N GLN A 315 -0.20 19.84 -0.61
CA GLN A 315 0.58 20.10 0.61
C GLN A 315 1.14 21.54 0.63
N SER A 316 1.53 22.08 -0.54
CA SER A 316 1.97 23.47 -0.68
C SER A 316 0.83 24.46 -0.39
N GLN A 317 -0.37 24.24 -0.93
CA GLN A 317 -1.56 25.05 -0.63
C GLN A 317 -1.90 24.99 0.87
N LEU A 318 -1.93 23.79 1.46
CA LEU A 318 -2.25 23.60 2.88
C LEU A 318 -1.20 24.25 3.80
N SER A 319 0.08 24.28 3.40
CA SER A 319 1.14 24.97 4.13
C SER A 319 1.06 26.50 4.09
N SER A 320 0.32 27.07 3.12
CA SER A 320 0.06 28.51 3.02
C SER A 320 -1.21 28.97 3.75
N ILE A 321 -2.00 28.04 4.27
CA ILE A 321 -3.23 28.31 5.02
C ILE A 321 -2.92 28.23 6.52
N ARG A 322 -3.24 29.28 7.28
CA ARG A 322 -3.04 29.29 8.73
C ARG A 322 -4.01 28.32 9.41
N ARG A 323 -3.58 27.62 10.47
CA ARG A 323 -4.51 26.85 11.33
C ARG A 323 -5.50 27.78 12.04
N PRO A 324 -6.77 27.39 12.18
CA PRO A 324 -7.76 28.13 12.97
C PRO A 324 -7.37 28.16 14.45
N SER A 325 -7.98 29.05 15.22
CA SER A 325 -7.69 29.24 16.66
C SER A 325 -8.75 28.63 17.59
N SER A 326 -9.93 28.30 17.06
CA SER A 326 -11.12 27.75 17.73
C SER A 326 -11.19 26.21 17.77
N ASP A 327 -10.13 25.55 17.31
CA ASP A 327 -10.06 24.11 17.05
C ASP A 327 -10.38 23.25 18.30
N THR A 328 -11.47 22.48 18.23
CA THR A 328 -11.95 21.58 19.30
C THR A 328 -11.19 20.25 19.31
N VAL A 329 -11.46 19.37 20.28
CA VAL A 329 -10.89 18.00 20.28
C VAL A 329 -11.41 17.21 19.07
N ASP A 330 -12.70 17.35 18.75
CA ASP A 330 -13.34 16.71 17.61
C ASP A 330 -12.79 17.22 16.27
N THR A 331 -12.67 18.53 16.05
CA THR A 331 -12.20 19.06 14.75
C THR A 331 -10.74 18.71 14.48
N LYS A 332 -9.87 18.74 15.50
CA LYS A 332 -8.49 18.21 15.41
C LYS A 332 -8.48 16.71 15.08
N THR A 333 -9.32 15.93 15.74
CA THR A 333 -9.40 14.48 15.51
C THR A 333 -9.87 14.17 14.09
N LEU A 334 -10.91 14.87 13.62
CA LEU A 334 -11.41 14.80 12.24
C LEU A 334 -10.34 15.24 11.22
N GLN A 335 -9.51 16.24 11.53
CA GLN A 335 -8.33 16.56 10.71
C GLN A 335 -7.42 15.33 10.54
N GLY A 336 -7.11 14.62 11.63
CA GLY A 336 -6.33 13.39 11.61
C GLY A 336 -6.96 12.28 10.74
N LEU A 337 -8.27 12.05 10.88
CA LEU A 337 -9.01 11.07 10.07
C LEU A 337 -8.97 11.44 8.56
N VAL A 338 -9.15 12.72 8.23
CA VAL A 338 -9.08 13.24 6.85
C VAL A 338 -7.68 13.08 6.25
N LEU A 339 -6.62 13.37 7.03
CA LEU A 339 -5.22 13.18 6.62
C LEU A 339 -4.90 11.70 6.35
N SER A 340 -5.43 10.77 7.15
CA SER A 340 -5.28 9.34 6.92
C SER A 340 -5.90 8.90 5.60
N ARG A 341 -7.14 9.31 5.29
CA ARG A 341 -7.82 9.03 4.01
C ARG A 341 -7.01 9.55 2.81
N ARG A 342 -6.31 10.67 2.99
CA ARG A 342 -5.37 11.30 2.04
C ARG A 342 -4.01 10.61 1.92
N LYS A 343 -3.74 9.57 2.71
CA LYS A 343 -2.46 8.86 2.79
C LYS A 343 -1.32 9.64 3.47
N LEU A 344 -1.65 10.70 4.21
CA LEU A 344 -0.70 11.47 5.02
C LEU A 344 -0.61 10.85 6.42
N TYR A 345 -0.21 9.58 6.46
CA TYR A 345 -0.33 8.70 7.63
C TYR A 345 0.54 9.13 8.82
N LYS A 346 1.66 9.81 8.58
CA LYS A 346 2.52 10.34 9.64
C LYS A 346 1.86 11.51 10.35
N GLU A 347 1.38 12.47 9.58
CA GLU A 347 0.66 13.65 10.04
C GLU A 347 -0.67 13.25 10.73
N ALA A 348 -1.35 12.24 10.18
CA ALA A 348 -2.53 11.63 10.80
C ALA A 348 -2.21 10.96 12.14
N ALA A 349 -1.17 10.13 12.22
CA ALA A 349 -0.75 9.48 13.46
C ALA A 349 -0.33 10.50 14.53
N GLU A 350 0.43 11.53 14.16
CA GLU A 350 0.83 12.63 15.06
C GLU A 350 -0.39 13.33 15.67
N ILE A 351 -1.41 13.65 14.85
CA ILE A 351 -2.63 14.33 15.30
C ILE A 351 -3.53 13.40 16.12
N LEU A 352 -3.85 12.20 15.62
CA LEU A 352 -4.73 11.24 16.32
C LEU A 352 -4.13 10.79 17.66
N ASN A 353 -2.81 10.59 17.75
CA ASN A 353 -2.12 10.29 19.00
C ASN A 353 -2.10 11.48 19.97
N SER A 354 -2.21 12.72 19.48
CA SER A 354 -2.34 13.90 20.34
C SER A 354 -3.73 14.03 20.97
N THR A 355 -4.81 13.72 20.23
CA THR A 355 -6.19 13.89 20.72
C THR A 355 -6.76 12.68 21.47
N ILE A 356 -6.20 11.48 21.30
CA ILE A 356 -6.71 10.22 21.89
C ILE A 356 -6.92 10.29 23.42
N ARG A 357 -6.09 11.06 24.15
CA ARG A 357 -6.25 11.27 25.60
C ARG A 357 -7.48 12.12 25.91
N ASP A 358 -7.69 13.18 25.15
CA ASP A 358 -8.78 14.12 25.39
C ASP A 358 -10.12 13.51 24.98
N ILE A 359 -10.14 12.72 23.90
CA ILE A 359 -11.29 11.86 23.53
C ILE A 359 -11.63 10.85 24.63
N HIS A 360 -10.64 10.22 25.27
CA HIS A 360 -10.86 9.34 26.41
C HIS A 360 -11.45 10.06 27.63
N LEU A 361 -11.08 11.33 27.86
CA LEU A 361 -11.61 12.15 28.96
C LEU A 361 -13.00 12.70 28.68
N GLN A 362 -13.28 13.09 27.43
CA GLN A 362 -14.54 13.71 26.98
C GLN A 362 -15.66 12.68 26.77
N TYR A 363 -15.34 11.50 26.21
CA TYR A 363 -16.34 10.48 25.85
C TYR A 363 -16.22 9.17 26.65
N GLY A 364 -15.12 8.93 27.36
CA GLY A 364 -14.92 7.72 28.17
C GLY A 364 -14.53 6.47 27.38
N ARG A 365 -14.25 5.38 28.13
CA ARG A 365 -13.62 4.13 27.63
C ARG A 365 -14.48 3.32 26.67
N ALA A 366 -15.80 3.33 26.88
CA ALA A 366 -16.76 2.59 26.08
C ALA A 366 -17.23 3.34 24.81
N SER A 367 -16.80 4.59 24.62
CA SER A 367 -17.23 5.43 23.50
C SER A 367 -16.84 4.86 22.14
N MET A 368 -17.71 5.07 21.15
CA MET A 368 -17.44 4.69 19.76
C MET A 368 -16.33 5.58 19.17
N GLN A 369 -16.30 6.86 19.57
CA GLN A 369 -15.26 7.85 19.28
C GLN A 369 -13.86 7.30 19.58
N LEU A 370 -13.60 6.84 20.81
CA LEU A 370 -12.30 6.29 21.21
C LEU A 370 -11.95 5.03 20.40
N GLY A 371 -12.93 4.19 20.07
CA GLY A 371 -12.71 2.98 19.28
C GLY A 371 -12.27 3.29 17.85
N ILE A 372 -12.97 4.18 17.16
CA ILE A 372 -12.64 4.65 15.80
C ILE A 372 -11.25 5.30 15.79
N VAL A 373 -10.99 6.21 16.72
CA VAL A 373 -9.72 6.96 16.80
C VAL A 373 -8.53 6.05 17.10
N THR A 374 -8.66 5.12 18.05
CA THR A 374 -7.60 4.12 18.31
C THR A 374 -7.39 3.22 17.09
N ALA A 375 -8.45 2.73 16.44
CA ALA A 375 -8.32 1.85 15.30
C ALA A 375 -7.65 2.55 14.10
N GLU A 376 -7.99 3.80 13.81
CA GLU A 376 -7.37 4.55 12.71
C GLU A 376 -5.94 5.01 13.04
N LEU A 377 -5.63 5.30 14.30
CA LEU A 377 -4.25 5.52 14.75
C LEU A 377 -3.40 4.25 14.60
N ALA A 378 -3.94 3.09 15.00
CA ALA A 378 -3.28 1.79 14.86
C ALA A 378 -3.08 1.40 13.39
N ASN A 379 -4.07 1.67 12.54
CA ASN A 379 -3.94 1.60 11.08
C ASN A 379 -2.76 2.43 10.58
N CYS A 380 -2.68 3.71 10.96
CA CYS A 380 -1.57 4.57 10.57
C CYS A 380 -0.21 4.02 11.05
N TYR A 381 -0.11 3.53 12.28
CA TYR A 381 1.11 2.88 12.78
C TYR A 381 1.47 1.61 12.01
N ASN A 382 0.50 0.75 11.69
CA ASN A 382 0.72 -0.42 10.82
C ASN A 382 1.26 0.01 9.44
N ILE A 383 0.72 1.09 8.86
CA ILE A 383 1.20 1.62 7.58
C ILE A 383 2.66 2.09 7.66
N LEU A 384 3.01 2.77 8.75
CA LEU A 384 4.34 3.33 8.98
C LEU A 384 5.40 2.29 9.40
N ARG A 385 5.05 0.99 9.40
CA ARG A 385 5.89 -0.11 9.94
C ARG A 385 6.23 0.06 11.42
N GLN A 386 5.20 0.44 12.18
CA GLN A 386 5.23 0.62 13.64
C GLN A 386 4.18 -0.30 14.30
N GLU A 387 4.07 -1.54 13.82
CA GLU A 387 3.06 -2.54 14.25
C GLU A 387 3.10 -2.83 15.76
N GLY A 388 4.21 -2.55 16.45
CA GLY A 388 4.31 -2.62 17.92
C GLY A 388 3.58 -1.48 18.64
N LEU A 389 3.53 -0.27 18.08
CA LEU A 389 2.73 0.84 18.60
C LEU A 389 1.24 0.60 18.34
N ALA A 390 0.91 0.05 17.17
CA ALA A 390 -0.45 -0.38 16.82
C ALA A 390 -0.98 -1.46 17.79
N GLU A 391 -0.19 -2.53 18.04
CA GLU A 391 -0.55 -3.53 19.04
C GLU A 391 -0.74 -2.89 20.43
N TYR A 392 0.18 -2.01 20.86
CA TYR A 392 0.09 -1.38 22.18
C TYR A 392 -1.18 -0.54 22.35
N CYS A 393 -1.50 0.37 21.43
CA CYS A 393 -2.64 1.28 21.60
C CYS A 393 -3.99 0.54 21.50
N VAL A 394 -4.10 -0.45 20.60
CA VAL A 394 -5.32 -1.27 20.47
C VAL A 394 -5.51 -2.16 21.69
N ARG A 395 -4.49 -2.90 22.14
CA ARG A 395 -4.60 -3.77 23.32
C ARG A 395 -4.95 -2.99 24.57
N LYS A 396 -4.35 -1.81 24.77
CA LYS A 396 -4.68 -0.90 25.88
C LYS A 396 -6.14 -0.43 25.84
N THR A 397 -6.65 -0.12 24.65
CA THR A 397 -8.05 0.31 24.49
C THR A 397 -9.02 -0.85 24.74
N LEU A 398 -8.77 -2.02 24.16
CA LEU A 398 -9.56 -3.24 24.39
C LEU A 398 -9.55 -3.67 25.87
N GLN A 399 -8.39 -3.67 26.53
CA GLN A 399 -8.28 -3.97 27.98
C GLN A 399 -9.00 -2.95 28.87
N SER A 400 -9.24 -1.72 28.38
CA SER A 400 -9.99 -0.70 29.11
C SER A 400 -11.51 -0.81 28.97
N ARG A 401 -11.99 -1.70 28.10
CA ARG A 401 -13.41 -1.99 27.86
C ARG A 401 -13.80 -3.25 28.62
N LEU A 402 -14.63 -3.07 29.66
CA LEU A 402 -15.06 -4.15 30.54
C LEU A 402 -16.28 -4.92 30.01
N ASP A 403 -17.05 -4.32 29.09
CA ASP A 403 -18.24 -4.91 28.48
C ASP A 403 -17.88 -5.69 27.19
N PRO A 404 -18.17 -7.01 27.12
CA PRO A 404 -17.97 -7.82 25.92
C PRO A 404 -18.80 -7.39 24.70
N SER A 405 -19.95 -6.72 24.87
CA SER A 405 -20.81 -6.27 23.76
C SER A 405 -20.07 -5.31 22.82
N LEU A 406 -19.14 -4.53 23.38
CA LEU A 406 -18.29 -3.57 22.66
C LEU A 406 -17.28 -4.25 21.71
N SER A 407 -17.20 -5.58 21.69
CA SER A 407 -16.40 -6.37 20.75
C SER A 407 -17.12 -6.60 19.42
N SER A 408 -18.44 -6.85 19.44
CA SER A 408 -19.27 -7.03 18.24
C SER A 408 -19.76 -5.69 17.66
N ARG A 409 -19.83 -4.62 18.46
CA ARG A 409 -20.03 -3.25 17.96
C ARG A 409 -18.93 -2.87 16.95
N ARG A 410 -19.29 -2.08 15.92
CA ARG A 410 -18.42 -1.80 14.74
C ARG A 410 -17.00 -1.36 15.09
N ASP A 411 -16.85 -0.47 16.05
CA ASP A 411 -15.54 0.02 16.50
C ASP A 411 -14.72 -1.05 17.26
N GLY A 412 -15.38 -2.03 17.89
CA GLY A 412 -14.75 -3.26 18.39
C GLY A 412 -14.24 -4.16 17.25
N ILE A 413 -15.00 -4.27 16.16
CA ILE A 413 -14.55 -4.97 14.94
C ILE A 413 -13.34 -4.25 14.32
N TYR A 414 -13.35 -2.91 14.26
CA TYR A 414 -12.23 -2.10 13.77
C TYR A 414 -10.96 -2.28 14.60
N LEU A 415 -11.08 -2.28 15.93
CA LEU A 415 -9.96 -2.60 16.83
C LEU A 415 -9.44 -4.03 16.59
N ARG A 416 -10.33 -5.03 16.44
CA ARG A 416 -9.93 -6.41 16.14
C ARG A 416 -9.23 -6.55 14.79
N PHE A 417 -9.66 -5.83 13.74
CA PHE A 417 -8.95 -5.79 12.47
C PHE A 417 -7.57 -5.11 12.57
N ALA A 418 -7.48 -3.92 13.18
CA ALA A 418 -6.20 -3.23 13.35
C ALA A 418 -5.19 -4.08 14.16
N LEU A 419 -5.66 -4.84 15.16
CA LEU A 419 -4.84 -5.79 15.92
C LEU A 419 -4.40 -7.00 15.09
N ALA A 420 -5.31 -7.60 14.32
CA ALA A 420 -4.98 -8.71 13.42
C ALA A 420 -3.98 -8.29 12.34
N ASP A 421 -4.15 -7.10 11.75
CA ASP A 421 -3.24 -6.53 10.77
C ASP A 421 -1.87 -6.17 11.40
N SER A 422 -1.84 -5.76 12.67
CA SER A 422 -0.59 -5.61 13.44
C SER A 422 0.16 -6.95 13.55
N PHE A 423 -0.54 -8.04 13.89
CA PHE A 423 0.05 -9.36 13.97
C PHE A 423 0.49 -9.91 12.61
N ILE A 424 -0.27 -9.65 11.54
CA ILE A 424 0.09 -10.01 10.16
C ILE A 424 1.37 -9.27 9.72
N GLY A 425 1.49 -7.97 10.02
CA GLY A 425 2.69 -7.18 9.72
C GLY A 425 3.92 -7.68 10.47
N GLN A 426 3.76 -8.09 11.74
CA GLN A 426 4.78 -8.76 12.56
C GLN A 426 5.01 -10.25 12.18
N ALA A 427 4.34 -10.79 11.15
CA ALA A 427 4.36 -12.21 10.76
C ALA A 427 3.89 -13.22 11.85
N ARG A 428 3.17 -12.75 12.88
CA ARG A 428 2.56 -13.54 13.98
C ARG A 428 1.19 -14.10 13.56
N TYR A 429 1.13 -14.76 12.40
CA TYR A 429 -0.12 -15.23 11.78
C TYR A 429 -0.96 -16.14 12.70
N ASN A 430 -0.29 -16.96 13.52
CA ASN A 430 -0.93 -17.83 14.53
C ASN A 430 -1.72 -17.06 15.60
N VAL A 431 -1.41 -15.79 15.85
CA VAL A 431 -2.15 -14.91 16.77
C VAL A 431 -3.24 -14.12 16.02
N ALA A 432 -3.05 -13.83 14.74
CA ALA A 432 -4.06 -13.18 13.89
C ALA A 432 -5.23 -14.11 13.54
N VAL A 433 -4.96 -15.38 13.21
CA VAL A 433 -5.95 -16.37 12.74
C VAL A 433 -7.15 -16.51 13.67
N PRO A 434 -7.01 -16.70 15.01
CA PRO A 434 -8.16 -16.82 15.91
C PRO A 434 -9.04 -15.56 15.98
N ILE A 435 -8.43 -14.37 15.88
CA ILE A 435 -9.16 -13.09 15.90
C ILE A 435 -10.03 -12.95 14.65
N LEU A 436 -9.48 -13.33 13.49
CA LEU A 436 -10.18 -13.28 12.21
C LEU A 436 -11.30 -14.32 12.12
N GLN A 437 -11.05 -15.55 12.57
CA GLN A 437 -12.06 -16.61 12.65
C GLN A 437 -13.23 -16.18 13.56
N ASN A 438 -12.95 -15.59 14.72
CA ASN A 438 -13.97 -15.04 15.64
C ASN A 438 -14.79 -13.85 15.08
N ILE A 439 -14.37 -13.22 13.99
CA ILE A 439 -15.19 -12.24 13.24
C ILE A 439 -16.08 -12.94 12.21
N ILE A 440 -15.65 -14.07 11.65
CA ILE A 440 -16.39 -14.85 10.65
C ILE A 440 -17.50 -15.67 11.29
N ASP A 441 -17.20 -16.32 12.42
CA ASP A 441 -18.11 -17.23 13.15
C ASP A 441 -19.30 -16.49 13.77
N ASN A 442 -19.26 -15.16 13.86
CA ASN A 442 -20.33 -14.36 14.44
C ASN A 442 -21.45 -14.14 13.41
N SER A 443 -22.61 -14.76 13.67
CA SER A 443 -23.81 -14.75 12.83
C SER A 443 -24.37 -13.36 12.53
N ASN A 444 -24.08 -12.35 13.37
CA ASN A 444 -24.73 -11.05 13.32
C ASN A 444 -23.87 -10.00 12.58
N ILE A 445 -22.58 -10.26 12.36
CA ILE A 445 -21.66 -9.31 11.73
C ILE A 445 -21.98 -9.14 10.22
N SER A 446 -21.85 -7.92 9.69
CA SER A 446 -22.19 -7.62 8.29
C SER A 446 -21.36 -8.43 7.27
N ALA A 447 -21.94 -8.66 6.08
CA ALA A 447 -21.28 -9.37 4.98
C ALA A 447 -19.92 -8.75 4.61
N THR A 448 -19.85 -7.41 4.58
CA THR A 448 -18.62 -6.64 4.35
C THR A 448 -17.52 -7.01 5.34
N PHE A 449 -17.81 -7.08 6.65
CA PHE A 449 -16.82 -7.42 7.65
C PHE A 449 -16.47 -8.91 7.66
N ARG A 450 -17.43 -9.81 7.46
CA ARG A 450 -17.13 -11.26 7.31
C ARG A 450 -16.20 -11.50 6.11
N MET A 451 -16.44 -10.85 4.98
CA MET A 451 -15.57 -10.91 3.80
C MET A 451 -14.18 -10.31 4.07
N MET A 452 -14.10 -9.11 4.64
CA MET A 452 -12.82 -8.48 5.03
C MET A 452 -11.98 -9.35 5.97
N SER A 453 -12.63 -10.14 6.82
CA SER A 453 -11.96 -11.12 7.69
C SER A 453 -11.56 -12.39 6.93
N ALA A 454 -12.45 -12.92 6.09
CA ALA A 454 -12.19 -14.11 5.30
C ALA A 454 -10.99 -13.95 4.35
N LEU A 455 -10.85 -12.79 3.71
CA LEU A 455 -9.70 -12.45 2.87
C LEU A 455 -8.39 -12.44 3.68
N ARG A 456 -8.38 -11.77 4.85
CA ARG A 456 -7.24 -11.76 5.76
C ARG A 456 -6.90 -13.16 6.30
N LEU A 457 -7.92 -13.99 6.53
CA LEU A 457 -7.76 -15.35 7.06
C LEU A 457 -7.20 -16.31 6.01
N ALA A 458 -7.70 -16.31 4.77
CA ALA A 458 -7.13 -17.06 3.66
C ALA A 458 -5.66 -16.67 3.43
N LYS A 459 -5.39 -15.36 3.40
CA LYS A 459 -4.04 -14.78 3.28
C LYS A 459 -3.12 -15.20 4.42
N SER A 460 -3.64 -15.36 5.65
CA SER A 460 -2.88 -15.78 6.83
C SER A 460 -2.63 -17.30 6.89
N ARG A 461 -3.63 -18.14 6.57
CA ARG A 461 -3.48 -19.61 6.51
C ARG A 461 -2.44 -20.03 5.48
N ARG A 462 -2.51 -19.45 4.28
CA ARG A 462 -1.50 -19.67 3.23
C ARG A 462 -0.10 -19.16 3.60
N ARG A 463 0.02 -18.23 4.56
CA ARG A 463 1.30 -17.78 5.12
C ARG A 463 1.90 -18.68 6.19
N ILE A 464 1.08 -19.53 6.81
CA ILE A 464 1.51 -20.54 7.79
C ILE A 464 2.09 -21.79 7.08
N HIS A 465 1.99 -21.87 5.75
CA HIS A 465 2.29 -23.06 4.95
C HIS A 465 1.41 -24.27 5.35
N GLU A 466 0.15 -24.02 5.68
CA GLU A 466 -0.89 -25.04 5.60
C GLU A 466 -0.96 -25.62 4.17
N GLU A 467 -1.31 -26.90 4.05
CA GLU A 467 -1.38 -27.60 2.76
C GLU A 467 -2.29 -26.86 1.78
N ALA A 468 -1.81 -26.56 0.56
CA ALA A 468 -2.51 -25.65 -0.36
C ALA A 468 -3.96 -26.07 -0.67
N GLN A 469 -4.27 -27.36 -0.66
CA GLN A 469 -5.63 -27.87 -0.87
C GLN A 469 -6.60 -27.53 0.28
N LYS A 470 -6.10 -27.23 1.51
CA LYS A 470 -6.94 -26.77 2.64
C LYS A 470 -7.61 -25.43 2.40
N ALA A 471 -7.03 -24.59 1.54
CA ALA A 471 -7.65 -23.35 1.10
C ALA A 471 -8.97 -23.57 0.31
N PHE A 472 -9.22 -24.78 -0.20
CA PHE A 472 -10.37 -25.10 -1.06
C PHE A 472 -11.41 -25.99 -0.38
N GLU A 473 -11.29 -26.30 0.91
CA GLU A 473 -12.29 -27.09 1.64
C GLU A 473 -13.57 -26.30 1.92
N GLN A 474 -14.72 -26.96 2.03
CA GLN A 474 -16.03 -26.30 2.10
C GLN A 474 -16.20 -25.32 3.27
N ASN A 475 -15.41 -25.50 4.32
CA ASN A 475 -15.32 -24.63 5.52
C ASN A 475 -14.15 -23.63 5.45
N SER A 476 -13.53 -23.44 4.29
CA SER A 476 -12.43 -22.49 4.11
C SER A 476 -12.93 -21.05 3.97
N PRO A 477 -12.07 -20.04 4.21
CA PRO A 477 -12.46 -18.65 4.06
C PRO A 477 -12.75 -18.26 2.60
N LEU A 478 -12.29 -19.05 1.62
CA LEU A 478 -12.62 -18.81 0.21
C LEU A 478 -14.08 -19.22 -0.09
N TRP A 479 -14.58 -20.30 0.51
CA TRP A 479 -15.99 -20.66 0.39
C TRP A 479 -16.89 -19.66 1.14
N THR A 480 -16.51 -19.23 2.34
CA THR A 480 -17.17 -18.10 3.02
C THR A 480 -17.18 -16.84 2.15
N GLY A 481 -16.08 -16.55 1.43
CA GLY A 481 -16.02 -15.42 0.50
C GLY A 481 -17.01 -15.54 -0.66
N LEU A 482 -17.11 -16.72 -1.29
CA LEU A 482 -18.08 -16.99 -2.37
C LEU A 482 -19.52 -16.67 -1.95
N GLU A 483 -19.95 -17.13 -0.77
CA GLU A 483 -21.31 -16.92 -0.24
C GLU A 483 -21.64 -15.43 -0.04
N LEU A 484 -20.61 -14.63 0.27
CA LEU A 484 -20.74 -13.20 0.54
C LEU A 484 -20.68 -12.32 -0.73
N LEU A 485 -20.28 -12.85 -1.90
CA LEU A 485 -20.03 -12.06 -3.11
C LEU A 485 -21.22 -11.21 -3.59
N ARG A 486 -22.46 -11.64 -3.32
CA ARG A 486 -23.68 -10.88 -3.70
C ARG A 486 -24.01 -9.73 -2.74
N HIS A 487 -23.34 -9.67 -1.60
CA HIS A 487 -23.71 -8.83 -0.45
C HIS A 487 -22.57 -7.87 -0.04
N VAL A 488 -21.56 -7.69 -0.88
CA VAL A 488 -20.38 -6.86 -0.61
C VAL A 488 -20.07 -5.90 -1.77
N PRO A 489 -19.50 -4.70 -1.49
CA PRO A 489 -19.10 -3.77 -2.55
C PRO A 489 -18.08 -4.37 -3.52
N GLY A 490 -18.13 -3.93 -4.79
CA GLY A 490 -17.31 -4.48 -5.89
C GLY A 490 -15.80 -4.50 -5.66
N VAL A 491 -15.27 -3.66 -4.76
CA VAL A 491 -13.87 -3.74 -4.33
C VAL A 491 -13.52 -5.04 -3.61
N LEU A 492 -14.40 -5.56 -2.75
CA LEU A 492 -14.18 -6.84 -2.08
C LEU A 492 -14.41 -8.02 -3.03
N ILE A 493 -15.24 -7.87 -4.06
CA ILE A 493 -15.31 -8.83 -5.17
C ILE A 493 -13.96 -8.89 -5.90
N MET A 494 -13.33 -7.73 -6.16
CA MET A 494 -12.00 -7.65 -6.77
C MET A 494 -10.89 -8.21 -5.87
N GLU A 495 -10.88 -7.91 -4.56
CA GLU A 495 -9.94 -8.51 -3.58
C GLU A 495 -10.18 -10.02 -3.39
N TYR A 496 -11.41 -10.50 -3.56
CA TYR A 496 -11.73 -11.93 -3.49
C TYR A 496 -11.21 -12.73 -4.67
N VAL A 497 -11.45 -12.30 -5.92
CA VAL A 497 -10.89 -13.01 -7.08
C VAL A 497 -9.35 -12.93 -7.13
N GLU A 498 -8.79 -11.88 -6.51
CA GLU A 498 -7.38 -11.77 -6.15
C GLU A 498 -6.91 -12.90 -5.22
N GLU A 499 -7.49 -13.01 -4.02
CA GLU A 499 -7.01 -13.94 -3.00
C GLU A 499 -7.31 -15.39 -3.42
N LEU A 500 -8.42 -15.65 -4.14
CA LEU A 500 -8.71 -16.93 -4.77
C LEU A 500 -7.58 -17.38 -5.73
N ALA A 501 -7.19 -16.56 -6.70
CA ALA A 501 -6.08 -16.94 -7.60
C ALA A 501 -4.70 -16.89 -6.94
N CYS A 502 -4.52 -16.17 -5.83
CA CYS A 502 -3.33 -16.30 -4.97
C CYS A 502 -3.20 -17.73 -4.43
N ASN A 503 -4.31 -18.32 -3.97
CA ASN A 503 -4.33 -19.70 -3.47
C ASN A 503 -4.15 -20.72 -4.63
N ILE A 504 -4.80 -20.50 -5.78
CA ILE A 504 -4.64 -21.38 -6.97
C ILE A 504 -3.16 -21.44 -7.43
N SER A 505 -2.45 -20.31 -7.42
CA SER A 505 -1.02 -20.24 -7.80
C SER A 505 -0.03 -20.72 -6.72
N GLU A 506 -0.50 -21.24 -5.59
CA GLU A 506 0.34 -21.90 -4.59
C GLU A 506 0.09 -23.42 -4.48
N ILE A 507 -0.83 -23.99 -5.29
CA ILE A 507 -0.99 -25.44 -5.45
C ILE A 507 0.26 -26.02 -6.15
N PRO A 508 1.02 -26.95 -5.53
CA PRO A 508 2.16 -27.60 -6.19
C PRO A 508 1.72 -28.51 -7.34
N HIS A 509 2.54 -28.61 -8.40
CA HIS A 509 2.26 -29.53 -9.52
C HIS A 509 2.10 -31.00 -9.07
N THR A 510 2.77 -31.41 -7.97
CA THR A 510 2.64 -32.75 -7.36
C THR A 510 1.29 -32.99 -6.68
N GLN A 511 0.49 -31.96 -6.42
CA GLN A 511 -0.83 -32.05 -5.77
C GLN A 511 -2.01 -31.87 -6.76
N LEU A 512 -1.72 -31.83 -8.08
CA LEU A 512 -2.73 -31.74 -9.15
C LEU A 512 -3.67 -32.96 -9.28
N GLY A 513 -3.50 -34.01 -8.48
CA GLY A 513 -4.42 -35.16 -8.44
C GLY A 513 -5.58 -35.06 -7.43
N HIS A 514 -5.62 -34.03 -6.58
CA HIS A 514 -6.60 -33.88 -5.49
C HIS A 514 -7.44 -32.59 -5.63
N THR A 515 -8.02 -32.36 -6.80
CA THR A 515 -8.39 -31.03 -7.31
C THR A 515 -9.88 -30.70 -7.36
N LYS A 516 -10.78 -31.68 -7.14
CA LYS A 516 -12.22 -31.52 -7.37
C LYS A 516 -12.83 -30.30 -6.65
N LYS A 517 -12.49 -30.09 -5.36
CA LYS A 517 -12.98 -28.95 -4.56
C LYS A 517 -12.56 -27.59 -5.16
N THR A 518 -11.33 -27.52 -5.67
CA THR A 518 -10.76 -26.33 -6.33
C THR A 518 -11.49 -26.01 -7.62
N GLU A 519 -11.81 -27.03 -8.42
CA GLU A 519 -12.65 -26.84 -9.61
C GLU A 519 -14.08 -26.43 -9.28
N GLU A 520 -14.69 -27.04 -8.26
CA GLU A 520 -16.05 -26.70 -7.80
C GLU A 520 -16.13 -25.22 -7.40
N LEU A 521 -15.13 -24.71 -6.66
CA LEU A 521 -15.04 -23.30 -6.31
C LEU A 521 -14.83 -22.38 -7.53
N ILE A 522 -13.92 -22.74 -8.45
CA ILE A 522 -13.68 -21.97 -9.70
C ILE A 522 -14.97 -21.91 -10.54
N LYS A 523 -15.68 -23.04 -10.70
CA LYS A 523 -16.94 -23.13 -11.45
C LYS A 523 -18.03 -22.27 -10.82
N ALA A 524 -18.17 -22.28 -9.50
CA ALA A 524 -19.13 -21.45 -8.77
C ALA A 524 -18.84 -19.95 -8.88
N VAL A 525 -17.57 -19.53 -8.68
CA VAL A 525 -17.15 -18.12 -8.77
C VAL A 525 -17.30 -17.59 -10.19
N ASN A 526 -16.94 -18.39 -11.20
CA ASN A 526 -17.17 -18.05 -12.61
C ASN A 526 -18.66 -17.85 -12.89
N SER A 527 -19.51 -18.80 -12.51
CA SER A 527 -20.97 -18.74 -12.74
C SER A 527 -21.65 -17.55 -12.07
N LEU A 528 -21.11 -17.05 -10.94
CA LEU A 528 -21.68 -15.93 -10.21
C LEU A 528 -21.28 -14.57 -10.80
N LEU A 529 -20.08 -14.47 -11.38
CA LEU A 529 -19.49 -13.18 -11.80
C LEU A 529 -19.36 -12.98 -13.32
N SER A 530 -19.43 -14.04 -14.14
CA SER A 530 -19.23 -13.96 -15.61
C SER A 530 -20.18 -13.00 -16.34
N ASN A 531 -21.36 -12.75 -15.75
CA ASN A 531 -22.43 -12.01 -16.40
C ASN A 531 -22.38 -10.49 -16.11
N SER A 532 -21.41 -10.03 -15.29
CA SER A 532 -21.19 -8.60 -15.01
C SER A 532 -20.11 -8.02 -15.93
N SER A 533 -20.50 -7.19 -16.90
CA SER A 533 -19.59 -6.46 -17.78
C SER A 533 -18.62 -5.54 -17.00
N SER A 534 -19.10 -4.90 -15.94
CA SER A 534 -18.31 -4.04 -15.06
C SER A 534 -17.16 -4.80 -14.39
N PHE A 535 -17.43 -5.94 -13.74
CA PHE A 535 -16.40 -6.69 -13.02
C PHE A 535 -15.45 -7.44 -13.98
N THR A 536 -15.97 -7.96 -15.10
CA THR A 536 -15.18 -8.73 -16.07
C THR A 536 -14.15 -7.88 -16.83
N ALA A 537 -14.35 -6.55 -16.91
CA ALA A 537 -13.36 -5.60 -17.44
C ALA A 537 -12.19 -5.30 -16.48
N SER A 538 -12.27 -5.68 -15.20
CA SER A 538 -11.27 -5.33 -14.20
C SER A 538 -9.93 -6.05 -14.39
N LEU A 539 -8.82 -5.38 -14.01
CA LEU A 539 -7.47 -5.96 -14.00
C LEU A 539 -7.39 -7.19 -13.08
N SER A 540 -8.13 -7.18 -11.97
CA SER A 540 -8.23 -8.31 -11.03
C SER A 540 -8.84 -9.54 -11.71
N TRP A 541 -9.97 -9.36 -12.39
CA TRP A 541 -10.66 -10.43 -13.11
C TRP A 541 -9.83 -10.98 -14.27
N GLY A 542 -9.23 -10.11 -15.09
CA GLY A 542 -8.39 -10.52 -16.23
C GLY A 542 -7.20 -11.38 -15.79
N TRP A 543 -6.61 -11.08 -14.63
CA TRP A 543 -5.50 -11.83 -14.07
C TRP A 543 -5.95 -13.12 -13.36
N TYR A 544 -7.06 -13.12 -12.60
CA TYR A 544 -7.70 -14.34 -12.07
C TYR A 544 -7.97 -15.32 -13.22
N THR A 545 -8.59 -14.82 -14.29
CA THR A 545 -8.91 -15.55 -15.52
C THR A 545 -7.67 -16.14 -16.20
N LYS A 546 -6.53 -15.43 -16.21
CA LYS A 546 -5.26 -15.99 -16.73
C LYS A 546 -4.83 -17.23 -15.93
N ILE A 547 -4.96 -17.20 -14.61
CA ILE A 547 -4.44 -18.24 -13.72
C ILE A 547 -5.35 -19.46 -13.64
N GLN A 548 -6.68 -19.30 -13.57
CA GLN A 548 -7.57 -20.46 -13.66
C GLN A 548 -7.41 -21.22 -14.99
N ARG A 549 -7.22 -20.52 -16.13
CA ARG A 549 -6.94 -21.18 -17.43
C ARG A 549 -5.65 -21.99 -17.39
N GLU A 550 -4.61 -21.46 -16.77
CA GLU A 550 -3.30 -22.14 -16.72
C GLU A 550 -3.33 -23.35 -15.78
N TYR A 551 -3.99 -23.23 -14.63
CA TYR A 551 -4.28 -24.35 -13.74
C TYR A 551 -5.08 -25.47 -14.43
N LEU A 552 -6.19 -25.14 -15.10
CA LEU A 552 -7.04 -26.13 -15.79
C LEU A 552 -6.31 -26.84 -16.95
N ARG A 553 -5.41 -26.15 -17.67
CA ARG A 553 -4.53 -26.78 -18.69
C ARG A 553 -3.55 -27.78 -18.08
N GLN A 554 -3.02 -27.49 -16.89
CA GLN A 554 -2.06 -28.35 -16.22
C GLN A 554 -2.75 -29.57 -15.60
N LEU A 555 -3.98 -29.41 -15.10
CA LEU A 555 -4.85 -30.51 -14.68
C LEU A 555 -5.13 -31.46 -15.85
N ALA A 556 -5.67 -30.97 -16.97
CA ALA A 556 -5.97 -31.80 -18.15
C ALA A 556 -4.74 -32.58 -18.67
N LYS A 557 -3.57 -31.95 -18.74
CA LYS A 557 -2.30 -32.61 -19.10
C LYS A 557 -1.83 -33.66 -18.08
N THR A 558 -2.27 -33.56 -16.83
CA THR A 558 -1.97 -34.53 -15.78
C THR A 558 -2.94 -35.71 -15.85
N GLU A 559 -4.21 -35.45 -16.12
CA GLU A 559 -5.24 -36.47 -16.38
C GLU A 559 -4.90 -37.30 -17.63
N GLU A 560 -4.57 -36.64 -18.75
CA GLU A 560 -4.10 -37.28 -19.99
C GLU A 560 -2.86 -38.18 -19.77
N ARG A 561 -1.93 -37.74 -18.91
CA ARG A 561 -0.76 -38.54 -18.49
C ARG A 561 -1.11 -39.72 -17.59
N ILE A 562 -2.13 -39.57 -16.74
CA ILE A 562 -2.62 -40.66 -15.88
C ILE A 562 -3.37 -41.69 -16.74
N GLU A 563 -4.19 -41.27 -17.71
CA GLU A 563 -4.89 -42.18 -18.63
C GLU A 563 -3.93 -42.91 -19.56
N THR A 564 -2.94 -42.22 -20.15
CA THR A 564 -1.89 -42.88 -20.95
C THR A 564 -1.10 -43.88 -20.11
N HIS A 565 -0.60 -43.53 -18.91
CA HIS A 565 0.05 -44.52 -18.04
C HIS A 565 -0.87 -45.65 -17.54
N ARG A 566 -2.19 -45.44 -17.46
CA ARG A 566 -3.16 -46.48 -17.10
C ARG A 566 -3.40 -47.44 -18.28
N ASN A 567 -3.38 -46.93 -19.51
CA ASN A 567 -3.41 -47.73 -20.72
C ASN A 567 -2.09 -48.48 -20.93
N ASP A 568 -0.94 -47.83 -20.74
CA ASP A 568 0.38 -48.47 -20.77
C ASP A 568 0.48 -49.60 -19.75
N LYS A 569 -0.02 -49.42 -18.51
CA LYS A 569 -0.07 -50.50 -17.51
C LYS A 569 -1.03 -51.64 -17.88
N ASN A 570 -2.06 -51.39 -18.68
CA ASN A 570 -2.90 -52.46 -19.23
C ASN A 570 -2.21 -53.20 -20.40
N VAL A 571 -1.26 -52.56 -21.09
CA VAL A 571 -0.41 -53.18 -22.15
C VAL A 571 0.80 -53.91 -21.55
N LEU A 572 1.36 -53.41 -20.45
CA LEU A 572 2.58 -53.92 -19.79
C LEU A 572 2.31 -54.94 -18.66
N ASN A 573 1.07 -55.41 -18.49
CA ASN A 573 0.75 -56.57 -17.64
C ASN A 573 1.03 -57.92 -18.34
N GLY A 574 1.91 -57.93 -19.36
CA GLY A 574 2.47 -59.11 -19.98
C GLY A 574 3.97 -59.23 -19.65
N GLU A 575 4.36 -60.40 -19.15
CA GLU A 575 5.74 -60.84 -18.85
C GLU A 575 6.37 -60.33 -17.54
N HIS A 576 7.28 -61.13 -16.97
CA HIS A 576 7.69 -61.13 -15.56
C HIS A 576 9.11 -60.58 -15.31
N GLY A 577 9.42 -60.22 -14.04
CA GLY A 577 10.80 -60.20 -13.54
C GLY A 577 11.00 -59.51 -12.18
N ASP A 578 10.99 -60.27 -11.08
CA ASP A 578 11.39 -59.79 -9.76
C ASP A 578 12.92 -59.61 -9.62
N VAL A 579 13.37 -58.52 -8.99
CA VAL A 579 14.63 -58.48 -8.22
C VAL A 579 14.49 -57.48 -7.05
N ASP A 580 14.53 -57.98 -5.81
CA ASP A 580 14.71 -57.16 -4.60
C ASP A 580 16.17 -56.70 -4.43
N ASN A 581 16.39 -55.46 -3.95
CA ASN A 581 17.00 -55.16 -2.62
C ASN A 581 17.30 -53.65 -2.40
N PRO A 582 17.50 -53.19 -1.14
CA PRO A 582 17.41 -51.76 -0.78
C PRO A 582 18.74 -50.99 -0.76
N ILE A 583 18.63 -49.66 -0.64
CA ILE A 583 19.74 -48.71 -0.37
C ILE A 583 19.55 -48.11 1.05
N PRO A 584 20.61 -47.88 1.86
CA PRO A 584 20.48 -47.63 3.31
C PRO A 584 20.49 -46.15 3.75
N ASP A 585 19.99 -45.91 4.98
CA ASP A 585 20.21 -44.71 5.82
C ASP A 585 21.61 -44.76 6.47
N PRO A 586 22.43 -43.69 6.38
CA PRO A 586 23.48 -43.41 7.35
C PRO A 586 23.29 -42.05 8.05
N ARG A 587 23.36 -42.07 9.39
CA ARG A 587 23.28 -40.89 10.27
C ARG A 587 24.62 -40.57 10.91
N PHE A 588 24.73 -39.34 11.42
CA PHE A 588 25.76 -38.86 12.37
C PHE A 588 27.20 -38.72 11.81
N PRO A 589 28.11 -37.99 12.49
CA PRO A 589 27.96 -37.22 13.73
C PRO A 589 28.28 -35.71 13.60
N LEU A 590 28.15 -34.99 14.73
CA LEU A 590 28.79 -33.71 15.00
C LEU A 590 30.13 -33.95 15.73
N GLU A 591 31.13 -33.11 15.45
CA GLU A 591 32.23 -32.60 16.31
C GLU A 591 33.52 -32.36 15.50
N GLY A 592 34.32 -31.38 15.91
CA GLY A 592 35.59 -31.03 15.26
C GLY A 592 35.93 -29.55 15.36
N ASP A 593 36.66 -29.16 16.41
CA ASP A 593 37.34 -27.86 16.47
C ASP A 593 38.42 -27.78 15.37
N ILE A 594 38.61 -26.61 14.76
CA ILE A 594 39.74 -26.35 13.86
C ILE A 594 40.47 -25.08 14.32
N ASP A 595 41.75 -25.26 14.61
CA ASP A 595 42.68 -24.27 15.12
C ASP A 595 43.11 -23.25 14.05
N ILE A 596 43.53 -22.07 14.47
CA ILE A 596 43.96 -20.98 13.57
C ILE A 596 45.48 -21.09 13.35
N SER A 597 45.87 -21.65 12.21
CA SER A 597 47.27 -21.65 11.75
C SER A 597 47.41 -21.00 10.38
N ASP A 598 48.29 -20.00 10.26
CA ASP A 598 48.63 -19.35 8.99
C ASP A 598 49.42 -20.31 8.08
N ASN A 599 48.85 -20.66 6.92
CA ASN A 599 49.54 -21.34 5.81
C ASN A 599 48.88 -20.94 4.49
N GLU A 600 49.43 -19.95 3.78
CA GLU A 600 48.96 -19.57 2.44
C GLU A 600 49.60 -20.49 1.37
N GLY A 601 48.80 -21.37 0.78
CA GLY A 601 49.19 -22.25 -0.33
C GLY A 601 48.80 -21.69 -1.71
N PRO A 602 49.53 -22.02 -2.80
CA PRO A 602 49.36 -21.38 -4.10
C PRO A 602 48.14 -21.91 -4.86
N TRP A 603 47.00 -21.21 -4.76
CA TRP A 603 45.79 -21.45 -5.55
C TRP A 603 45.41 -20.18 -6.33
N SER A 604 45.98 -20.07 -7.53
CA SER A 604 45.81 -18.92 -8.43
C SER A 604 44.45 -18.90 -9.14
N GLU A 605 44.13 -17.73 -9.71
CA GLU A 605 42.91 -17.43 -10.49
C GLU A 605 41.59 -17.39 -9.68
N ARG A 606 40.54 -16.82 -10.29
CA ARG A 606 39.25 -17.48 -10.59
C ARG A 606 38.04 -16.56 -10.76
N LEU A 607 38.01 -15.33 -10.25
CA LEU A 607 36.84 -14.43 -10.44
C LEU A 607 37.16 -13.21 -11.30
N ILE A 608 37.19 -13.43 -12.62
CA ILE A 608 37.35 -12.41 -13.65
C ILE A 608 36.26 -12.64 -14.70
N LEU A 609 35.25 -11.77 -14.74
CA LEU A 609 34.34 -11.68 -15.87
C LEU A 609 34.88 -10.63 -16.85
N ALA A 610 35.03 -11.00 -18.12
CA ALA A 610 35.10 -10.04 -19.22
C ALA A 610 33.76 -9.26 -19.31
N PHE A 611 33.76 -8.07 -19.91
CA PHE A 611 32.53 -7.27 -20.04
C PHE A 611 31.40 -8.03 -20.73
N ASP A 612 31.71 -8.78 -21.79
CA ASP A 612 30.74 -9.62 -22.51
C ASP A 612 30.17 -10.71 -21.60
N GLN A 613 31.03 -11.39 -20.82
CA GLN A 613 30.62 -12.41 -19.85
C GLN A 613 29.79 -11.84 -18.69
N ALA A 614 30.01 -10.57 -18.32
CA ALA A 614 29.19 -9.87 -17.33
C ALA A 614 27.80 -9.53 -17.89
N ILE A 615 27.72 -9.15 -19.17
CA ILE A 615 26.45 -8.96 -19.91
C ILE A 615 25.70 -10.30 -20.02
N ASP A 616 26.37 -11.38 -20.44
CA ASP A 616 25.79 -12.73 -20.51
C ASP A 616 25.30 -13.21 -19.12
N SER A 617 26.07 -12.94 -18.07
CA SER A 617 25.68 -13.26 -16.68
C SER A 617 24.46 -12.46 -16.23
N PHE A 618 24.36 -11.19 -16.62
CA PHE A 618 23.16 -10.37 -16.38
C PHE A 618 21.95 -10.90 -17.18
N MET A 619 22.15 -11.37 -18.42
CA MET A 619 21.09 -12.01 -19.21
C MET A 619 20.62 -13.33 -18.58
N ASP A 620 21.52 -14.22 -18.12
CA ASP A 620 21.15 -15.47 -17.45
C ASP A 620 20.45 -15.21 -16.10
N PHE A 621 20.95 -14.26 -15.30
CA PHE A 621 20.29 -13.81 -14.07
C PHE A 621 18.88 -13.25 -14.38
N GLY A 622 18.77 -12.34 -15.35
CA GLY A 622 17.49 -11.77 -15.78
C GLY A 622 16.52 -12.85 -16.25
N ASN A 623 16.96 -13.83 -17.04
CA ASN A 623 16.14 -14.94 -17.51
C ASN A 623 15.71 -15.92 -16.39
N ARG A 624 16.53 -16.12 -15.36
CA ARG A 624 16.21 -16.98 -14.19
C ARG A 624 15.39 -16.27 -13.11
N VAL A 625 15.55 -14.96 -12.99
CA VAL A 625 14.98 -14.14 -11.91
C VAL A 625 13.92 -13.19 -12.47
N PHE A 626 14.31 -12.13 -13.18
CA PHE A 626 13.39 -11.07 -13.61
C PHE A 626 12.31 -11.50 -14.61
N GLY A 627 12.66 -12.38 -15.55
CA GLY A 627 11.77 -13.08 -16.48
C GLY A 627 10.94 -14.20 -15.85
N GLN A 628 11.15 -14.52 -14.57
CA GLN A 628 10.36 -15.50 -13.81
C GLN A 628 9.76 -14.87 -12.54
N PRO A 629 8.98 -13.77 -12.68
CA PRO A 629 8.33 -13.14 -11.54
C PRO A 629 7.37 -14.14 -10.89
N ARG A 630 7.43 -14.23 -9.55
CA ARG A 630 6.41 -14.90 -8.77
C ARG A 630 5.09 -14.20 -9.05
N VAL A 631 4.12 -14.92 -9.57
CA VAL A 631 2.74 -14.43 -9.57
C VAL A 631 2.32 -14.16 -8.13
N PHE A 632 1.69 -13.00 -7.93
CA PHE A 632 1.22 -12.46 -6.66
C PHE A 632 2.34 -12.19 -5.65
N HIS A 633 2.60 -10.90 -5.47
CA HIS A 633 3.74 -10.36 -4.75
C HIS A 633 3.46 -8.92 -4.28
N GLU A 634 4.42 -8.31 -3.59
CA GLU A 634 4.25 -6.98 -2.97
C GLU A 634 4.12 -5.83 -3.99
N LYS A 635 4.27 -6.08 -5.30
CA LYS A 635 4.14 -5.07 -6.37
C LYS A 635 3.16 -5.44 -7.51
N SER A 636 2.50 -6.59 -7.48
CA SER A 636 1.45 -6.90 -8.45
C SER A 636 0.21 -6.04 -8.17
N THR A 637 -0.68 -5.88 -9.15
CA THR A 637 -2.00 -5.23 -9.02
C THR A 637 -2.84 -5.80 -7.89
N LEU A 638 -2.58 -7.07 -7.55
CA LEU A 638 -3.19 -7.85 -6.49
C LEU A 638 -2.07 -8.32 -5.55
N PHE A 639 -2.22 -8.13 -4.24
CA PHE A 639 -1.12 -8.03 -3.28
C PHE A 639 -0.91 -9.29 -2.44
N LEU A 640 0.36 -9.71 -2.31
CA LEU A 640 0.81 -10.66 -1.28
C LEU A 640 2.09 -10.18 -0.59
N PRO A 641 2.28 -10.41 0.74
CA PRO A 641 3.50 -10.06 1.48
C PRO A 641 4.71 -10.96 1.16
N ARG A 642 4.95 -11.26 -0.13
CA ARG A 642 6.12 -12.00 -0.63
C ARG A 642 6.78 -11.20 -1.74
N ALA A 643 8.10 -11.15 -1.71
CA ALA A 643 8.89 -10.50 -2.74
C ALA A 643 8.58 -11.04 -4.16
N LYS A 644 8.62 -10.15 -5.17
CA LYS A 644 8.36 -10.45 -6.59
C LYS A 644 9.20 -11.59 -7.14
N TYR A 645 10.41 -11.76 -6.63
CA TYR A 645 11.36 -12.75 -7.13
C TYR A 645 11.73 -13.77 -6.06
N SER A 646 12.17 -14.95 -6.52
CA SER A 646 12.48 -16.05 -5.61
C SER A 646 13.90 -15.89 -5.07
N ALA A 647 14.02 -15.70 -3.76
CA ALA A 647 15.31 -15.67 -3.05
C ALA A 647 16.17 -16.91 -3.34
N VAL A 648 15.55 -18.07 -3.56
CA VAL A 648 16.23 -19.30 -4.01
C VAL A 648 16.76 -19.15 -5.43
N LYS A 649 15.95 -18.71 -6.40
CA LYS A 649 16.40 -18.51 -7.80
C LYS A 649 17.49 -17.44 -7.89
N ALA A 650 17.43 -16.39 -7.08
CA ALA A 650 18.48 -15.37 -6.99
C ALA A 650 19.78 -15.94 -6.39
N ARG A 651 19.70 -16.73 -5.30
CA ARG A 651 20.87 -17.44 -4.73
C ARG A 651 21.54 -18.34 -5.77
N GLU A 652 20.78 -19.25 -6.40
CA GLU A 652 21.35 -20.19 -7.36
C GLU A 652 21.82 -19.49 -8.65
N ALA A 653 21.23 -18.35 -9.05
CA ALA A 653 21.75 -17.53 -10.15
C ALA A 653 23.09 -16.86 -9.78
N PHE A 654 23.20 -16.23 -8.61
CA PHE A 654 24.47 -15.62 -8.17
C PHE A 654 25.59 -16.65 -8.04
N LYS A 655 25.30 -17.83 -7.47
CA LYS A 655 26.26 -18.95 -7.42
C LYS A 655 26.71 -19.38 -8.82
N ARG A 656 25.75 -19.59 -9.73
CA ARG A 656 26.04 -19.99 -11.12
C ARG A 656 26.91 -18.95 -11.83
N THR A 657 26.70 -17.65 -11.61
CA THR A 657 27.59 -16.60 -12.14
C THR A 657 29.01 -16.75 -11.61
N ILE A 658 29.18 -17.03 -10.31
CA ILE A 658 30.48 -17.26 -9.68
C ILE A 658 31.13 -18.53 -10.28
N GLU A 659 30.44 -19.67 -10.24
CA GLU A 659 30.90 -20.98 -10.76
C GLU A 659 31.25 -20.94 -12.26
N ASN A 660 30.46 -20.23 -13.08
CA ASN A 660 30.77 -20.04 -14.50
C ASN A 660 32.04 -19.21 -14.72
N SER A 661 32.32 -18.24 -13.85
CA SER A 661 33.51 -17.38 -13.95
C SER A 661 34.80 -18.08 -13.49
N THR A 662 34.68 -19.11 -12.64
CA THR A 662 35.82 -19.85 -12.05
C THR A 662 36.37 -20.97 -12.91
N GLY A 663 35.70 -21.35 -13.99
CA GLY A 663 36.13 -22.43 -14.89
C GLY A 663 36.05 -23.82 -14.25
N SER A 664 36.57 -24.81 -14.96
CA SER A 664 36.37 -26.25 -14.69
C SER A 664 37.22 -26.84 -13.54
N ASP A 665 37.49 -26.08 -12.47
CA ASP A 665 38.21 -26.61 -11.31
C ASP A 665 37.28 -27.40 -10.38
N SER A 666 37.65 -28.65 -10.10
CA SER A 666 36.82 -29.59 -9.33
C SER A 666 36.68 -29.27 -7.83
N ASN A 667 37.52 -28.37 -7.30
CA ASN A 667 37.59 -28.07 -5.87
C ASN A 667 36.95 -26.73 -5.53
N PHE A 668 36.52 -25.95 -6.52
CA PHE A 668 35.84 -24.67 -6.29
C PHE A 668 34.35 -24.86 -5.94
N SER A 669 33.85 -24.08 -4.98
CA SER A 669 32.42 -24.00 -4.66
C SER A 669 31.99 -22.60 -4.23
N ALA A 670 30.91 -22.10 -4.82
CA ALA A 670 30.33 -20.82 -4.42
C ALA A 670 29.73 -20.84 -2.99
N ASP A 671 29.36 -22.01 -2.44
CA ASP A 671 28.91 -22.10 -1.03
C ASP A 671 30.03 -21.84 0.00
N THR A 672 31.32 -21.91 -0.40
CA THR A 672 32.47 -21.72 0.49
C THR A 672 33.31 -20.48 0.18
N GLU A 673 33.21 -19.89 -1.02
CA GLU A 673 34.06 -18.75 -1.43
C GLU A 673 33.73 -17.46 -0.67
N ILE A 674 34.61 -17.07 0.25
CA ILE A 674 34.45 -15.90 1.15
C ILE A 674 34.77 -14.59 0.39
N PHE A 675 34.01 -13.53 0.67
CA PHE A 675 34.27 -12.17 0.16
C PHE A 675 35.52 -11.54 0.82
N ARG A 676 36.71 -12.05 0.51
CA ARG A 676 38.02 -11.63 1.05
C ARG A 676 38.92 -11.04 -0.05
N TYR A 677 39.78 -10.10 0.36
CA TYR A 677 40.76 -9.44 -0.50
C TYR A 677 41.94 -10.37 -0.80
N ARG A 678 42.33 -10.44 -2.06
CA ARG A 678 43.57 -11.08 -2.55
C ARG A 678 44.52 -9.99 -3.03
N GLU A 679 45.81 -10.11 -2.75
CA GLU A 679 46.80 -9.05 -3.07
C GLU A 679 46.94 -8.80 -4.59
N ASP A 680 46.68 -9.83 -5.41
CA ASP A 680 46.68 -9.78 -6.88
C ASP A 680 45.45 -9.10 -7.50
N ARG A 681 44.48 -8.63 -6.69
CA ARG A 681 43.19 -8.11 -7.17
C ARG A 681 42.82 -6.74 -6.61
N THR A 682 41.71 -6.21 -7.11
CA THR A 682 41.15 -4.91 -6.72
C THR A 682 40.48 -5.00 -5.34
N ARG A 683 40.53 -3.91 -4.57
CA ARG A 683 39.77 -3.76 -3.31
C ARG A 683 38.31 -3.46 -3.63
N THR A 684 37.40 -4.22 -3.03
CA THR A 684 35.96 -4.15 -3.33
C THR A 684 35.18 -3.83 -2.07
N MET A 685 34.15 -3.00 -2.20
CA MET A 685 33.12 -2.83 -1.18
C MET A 685 31.72 -3.02 -1.78
N ALA A 686 30.78 -3.43 -0.94
CA ALA A 686 29.35 -3.46 -1.27
C ALA A 686 28.56 -2.93 -0.07
N ILE A 687 27.36 -2.38 -0.30
CA ILE A 687 26.59 -1.67 0.72
C ILE A 687 25.28 -2.43 0.99
N SER A 688 24.88 -2.51 2.24
CA SER A 688 23.60 -3.09 2.65
C SER A 688 23.04 -2.36 3.86
N TRP A 689 21.72 -2.38 4.01
CA TRP A 689 21.06 -2.00 5.24
C TRP A 689 20.97 -3.22 6.17
N CYS A 690 21.51 -3.10 7.39
CA CYS A 690 21.61 -4.17 8.36
C CYS A 690 20.59 -3.97 9.49
N ILE A 691 19.95 -5.06 9.91
CA ILE A 691 19.02 -5.09 11.05
C ILE A 691 19.50 -6.21 12.00
N LYS A 692 19.97 -5.85 13.19
CA LYS A 692 20.44 -6.79 14.23
C LYS A 692 19.75 -6.48 15.56
N GLY A 693 18.78 -7.32 15.94
CA GLY A 693 17.85 -7.02 17.03
C GLY A 693 17.00 -5.80 16.70
N ASN A 694 16.96 -4.82 17.61
CA ASN A 694 16.24 -3.55 17.43
C ASN A 694 17.11 -2.43 16.83
N MET A 695 18.34 -2.73 16.39
CA MET A 695 19.23 -1.75 15.76
C MET A 695 19.19 -1.91 14.24
N GLU A 696 18.91 -0.81 13.54
CA GLU A 696 19.06 -0.69 12.08
C GLU A 696 20.24 0.23 11.75
N SER A 697 21.11 -0.17 10.83
CA SER A 697 22.32 0.60 10.47
C SER A 697 22.82 0.31 9.05
N GLU A 698 23.65 1.22 8.53
CA GLU A 698 24.41 0.97 7.31
C GLU A 698 25.52 -0.08 7.55
N HIS A 699 25.69 -0.99 6.59
CA HIS A 699 26.78 -1.96 6.59
C HIS A 699 27.53 -1.89 5.27
N ILE A 700 28.85 -1.74 5.36
CA ILE A 700 29.77 -1.73 4.23
C ILE A 700 30.59 -3.01 4.28
N TRP A 701 30.18 -4.00 3.49
CA TRP A 701 30.98 -5.18 3.21
C TRP A 701 32.29 -4.72 2.56
N ARG A 702 33.44 -5.15 3.07
CA ARG A 702 34.75 -4.89 2.47
C ARG A 702 35.48 -6.19 2.29
N SER A 703 36.13 -6.38 1.14
CA SER A 703 37.04 -7.52 0.98
C SER A 703 38.30 -7.37 1.85
N TYR A 704 38.69 -6.13 2.17
CA TYR A 704 39.91 -5.76 2.89
C TYR A 704 39.64 -5.32 4.34
N LYS A 705 40.62 -5.55 5.23
CA LYS A 705 40.59 -5.04 6.62
C LYS A 705 40.61 -3.51 6.63
N SER A 706 39.71 -2.89 7.41
CA SER A 706 39.63 -1.43 7.60
C SER A 706 40.57 -0.96 8.72
N LYS A 707 41.13 0.25 8.59
CA LYS A 707 41.89 0.92 9.67
C LYS A 707 41.02 1.60 10.73
N ARG A 708 39.70 1.71 10.52
CA ARG A 708 38.78 2.49 11.37
C ARG A 708 38.34 1.69 12.59
N LEU A 709 38.89 2.02 13.75
CA LEU A 709 38.72 1.30 15.03
C LEU A 709 37.26 1.22 15.53
N ASP A 710 36.42 2.18 15.17
CA ASP A 710 35.05 2.32 15.71
C ASP A 710 34.09 1.20 15.27
N PHE A 711 34.40 0.50 14.16
CA PHE A 711 33.57 -0.56 13.60
C PHE A 711 34.02 -1.93 14.11
N VAL A 712 33.69 -2.22 15.37
CA VAL A 712 34.02 -3.49 16.07
C VAL A 712 33.37 -4.72 15.42
N TYR A 713 32.39 -4.53 14.52
CA TYR A 713 32.00 -5.54 13.54
C TYR A 713 33.11 -5.71 12.48
N ALA A 714 34.18 -6.42 12.85
CA ALA A 714 34.93 -7.21 11.89
C ALA A 714 33.90 -8.06 11.13
N SER A 715 33.89 -7.98 9.80
CA SER A 715 32.87 -8.65 8.99
C SER A 715 32.92 -10.15 9.23
N ASP A 716 31.92 -10.69 9.94
CA ASP A 716 31.72 -12.13 10.08
C ASP A 716 31.77 -12.76 8.68
N PRO A 717 32.53 -13.86 8.46
CA PRO A 717 32.83 -14.34 7.11
C PRO A 717 31.54 -14.65 6.34
N ALA A 718 31.38 -13.96 5.21
CA ALA A 718 30.24 -14.08 4.31
C ALA A 718 30.73 -14.39 2.90
N THR A 719 30.00 -15.23 2.18
CA THR A 719 30.38 -15.65 0.82
C THR A 719 30.07 -14.57 -0.22
N ILE A 720 30.71 -14.67 -1.38
CA ILE A 720 30.48 -13.72 -2.49
C ILE A 720 29.00 -13.68 -2.90
N TRP A 721 28.29 -14.83 -2.95
CA TRP A 721 26.85 -14.84 -3.25
C TRP A 721 25.99 -14.28 -2.13
N GLN A 722 26.40 -14.41 -0.86
CA GLN A 722 25.70 -13.81 0.27
C GLN A 722 25.78 -12.28 0.21
N VAL A 723 26.97 -11.74 -0.04
CA VAL A 723 27.20 -10.28 -0.19
C VAL A 723 26.46 -9.74 -1.42
N ALA A 724 26.55 -10.42 -2.57
CA ALA A 724 25.82 -10.05 -3.79
C ALA A 724 24.30 -10.06 -3.57
N ARG A 725 23.76 -11.09 -2.88
CA ARG A 725 22.34 -11.14 -2.54
C ARG A 725 21.96 -10.08 -1.49
N ALA A 726 22.82 -9.72 -0.56
CA ALA A 726 22.57 -8.68 0.45
C ALA A 726 22.43 -7.29 -0.21
N THR A 727 23.41 -6.90 -1.04
CA THR A 727 23.40 -5.59 -1.69
C THR A 727 22.24 -5.41 -2.69
N SER A 728 21.71 -6.50 -3.25
CA SER A 728 20.57 -6.50 -4.19
C SER A 728 19.25 -6.97 -3.57
N ALA A 729 19.13 -7.04 -2.23
CA ALA A 729 17.91 -7.48 -1.56
C ALA A 729 16.82 -6.38 -1.51
N THR A 730 16.42 -5.86 -2.68
CA THR A 730 15.53 -4.70 -2.78
C THR A 730 14.15 -5.03 -2.22
N PRO A 731 13.64 -4.28 -1.22
CA PRO A 731 12.32 -4.53 -0.65
C PRO A 731 11.22 -4.68 -1.70
N ARG A 732 10.30 -5.61 -1.47
CA ARG A 732 9.20 -6.00 -2.38
C ARG A 732 9.63 -6.73 -3.66
N PHE A 733 10.91 -6.69 -4.04
CA PHE A 733 11.46 -7.43 -5.17
C PHE A 733 12.20 -8.70 -4.74
N LEU A 734 13.02 -8.66 -3.68
CA LEU A 734 13.65 -9.81 -3.04
C LEU A 734 13.46 -9.80 -1.51
N ASN A 735 13.37 -10.99 -0.90
CA ASN A 735 13.34 -11.11 0.57
C ASN A 735 14.74 -10.79 1.14
N PRO A 736 14.83 -10.23 2.37
CA PRO A 736 16.09 -10.07 3.11
C PRO A 736 16.91 -11.37 3.16
N ILE A 737 18.23 -11.24 3.18
CA ILE A 737 19.12 -12.36 3.52
C ILE A 737 19.50 -12.29 5.00
N GLU A 738 19.57 -13.43 5.67
CA GLU A 738 20.05 -13.52 7.04
C GLU A 738 21.47 -14.11 7.01
N ILE A 739 22.41 -13.42 7.66
CA ILE A 739 23.83 -13.77 7.73
C ILE A 739 24.25 -13.51 9.18
N ASN A 740 24.77 -14.54 9.87
CA ASN A 740 25.35 -14.44 11.22
C ASN A 740 24.45 -13.69 12.25
N GLY A 741 23.16 -14.03 12.24
CA GLY A 741 22.12 -13.49 13.13
C GLY A 741 21.69 -12.05 12.84
N ALA A 742 22.07 -11.48 11.69
CA ALA A 742 21.64 -10.18 11.23
C ALA A 742 20.96 -10.27 9.86
N LYS A 743 19.95 -9.42 9.63
CA LYS A 743 19.16 -9.38 8.39
C LYS A 743 19.63 -8.23 7.53
N PHE A 744 19.93 -8.51 6.27
CA PHE A 744 20.46 -7.57 5.30
C PHE A 744 19.49 -7.31 4.16
N LEU A 745 19.42 -6.03 3.79
CA LEU A 745 18.58 -5.43 2.76
C LEU A 745 19.45 -4.57 1.83
N ASP A 746 18.89 -4.22 0.68
CA ASP A 746 19.52 -3.39 -0.36
C ASP A 746 20.14 -2.07 0.17
N GLY A 747 21.36 -1.78 -0.31
CA GLY A 747 22.10 -0.55 0.02
C GLY A 747 21.44 0.74 -0.46
N GLY A 748 20.55 0.67 -1.45
CA GLY A 748 19.75 1.79 -1.97
C GLY A 748 18.76 2.39 -0.96
N ARG A 749 18.60 1.79 0.23
CA ARG A 749 17.97 2.45 1.40
C ARG A 749 18.81 3.60 1.99
N VAL A 750 20.13 3.59 1.78
CA VAL A 750 21.11 4.54 2.36
C VAL A 750 21.85 5.31 1.27
N ALA A 751 22.45 4.59 0.33
CA ALA A 751 23.37 5.13 -0.67
C ALA A 751 23.09 4.49 -2.04
N ASN A 752 22.03 4.96 -2.71
CA ASN A 752 21.69 4.53 -4.08
C ASN A 752 22.75 4.96 -5.11
N ASN A 753 23.66 5.85 -4.72
CA ASN A 753 24.95 6.05 -5.37
C ASN A 753 26.06 5.84 -4.30
N PRO A 754 26.91 4.79 -4.40
CA PRO A 754 27.91 4.48 -3.37
C PRO A 754 29.09 5.47 -3.33
N SER A 755 29.17 6.41 -4.29
CA SER A 755 30.37 7.23 -4.54
C SER A 755 30.84 8.06 -3.34
N PHE A 756 29.91 8.61 -2.55
CA PHE A 756 30.26 9.36 -1.33
C PHE A 756 30.93 8.47 -0.27
N MET A 757 30.33 7.30 0.01
CA MET A 757 30.86 6.35 0.98
C MET A 757 32.19 5.74 0.50
N ALA A 758 32.35 5.55 -0.82
CA ALA A 758 33.59 5.07 -1.42
C ALA A 758 34.75 6.09 -1.27
N LEU A 759 34.52 7.37 -1.58
CA LEU A 759 35.51 8.43 -1.36
C LEU A 759 35.84 8.61 0.14
N GLN A 760 34.83 8.50 1.01
CA GLN A 760 35.03 8.56 2.46
C GLN A 760 35.86 7.38 3.00
N ASP A 761 35.62 6.14 2.56
CA ASP A 761 36.46 5.01 2.99
C ASP A 761 37.90 5.19 2.46
N ILE A 762 38.07 5.62 1.20
CA ILE A 762 39.39 5.88 0.62
C ILE A 762 40.18 6.90 1.46
N SER A 763 39.59 8.02 1.85
CA SER A 763 40.28 9.04 2.65
C SER A 763 40.61 8.59 4.08
N PHE A 764 39.84 7.66 4.66
CA PHE A 764 40.20 7.00 5.91
C PHE A 764 41.28 5.92 5.76
N GLN A 765 41.28 5.12 4.67
CA GLN A 765 42.30 4.09 4.47
C GLN A 765 43.64 4.66 3.97
N HIS A 766 43.63 5.77 3.21
CA HIS A 766 44.76 6.28 2.44
C HIS A 766 44.96 7.79 2.61
N SER A 767 46.18 8.20 2.99
CA SER A 767 46.62 9.61 3.07
C SER A 767 46.89 10.26 1.69
N GLN A 768 46.36 9.68 0.62
CA GLN A 768 46.53 10.11 -0.76
C GLN A 768 45.17 10.06 -1.47
N THR A 769 44.91 11.07 -2.27
CA THR A 769 43.67 11.21 -3.04
C THR A 769 43.71 10.35 -4.30
N PRO A 770 42.57 9.92 -4.87
CA PRO A 770 42.56 9.20 -6.13
C PRO A 770 43.19 10.03 -7.25
N ALA A 771 43.91 9.39 -8.18
CA ALA A 771 44.38 10.08 -9.38
C ALA A 771 43.23 10.38 -10.37
N VAL A 772 42.21 9.53 -10.38
CA VAL A 772 40.97 9.65 -11.16
C VAL A 772 39.84 8.93 -10.40
N PHE A 773 38.61 9.43 -10.52
CA PHE A 773 37.42 8.80 -9.96
C PHE A 773 36.26 8.86 -10.95
N VAL A 774 35.57 7.74 -11.13
CA VAL A 774 34.48 7.58 -12.10
C VAL A 774 33.25 7.02 -11.41
N SER A 775 32.17 7.79 -11.43
CA SER A 775 30.86 7.42 -10.91
C SER A 775 29.97 7.03 -12.09
N LEU A 776 29.54 5.77 -12.16
CA LEU A 776 28.61 5.28 -13.18
C LEU A 776 27.17 5.34 -12.66
N GLY A 777 26.23 5.64 -13.55
CA GLY A 777 24.80 5.71 -13.29
C GLY A 777 23.98 4.78 -14.17
N THR A 778 22.70 4.67 -13.86
CA THR A 778 21.72 3.79 -14.54
C THR A 778 20.54 4.58 -15.10
N GLY A 779 20.73 5.86 -15.41
CA GLY A 779 19.73 6.76 -15.98
C GLY A 779 19.10 7.71 -14.97
N GLN A 780 18.79 8.93 -15.43
CA GLN A 780 18.13 9.96 -14.63
C GLN A 780 16.60 9.86 -14.72
N VAL A 781 15.92 10.13 -13.59
CA VAL A 781 14.44 10.20 -13.55
C VAL A 781 13.99 11.65 -13.73
N ARG A 782 13.41 11.99 -14.89
CA ARG A 782 12.69 13.27 -15.01
C ARG A 782 11.46 13.26 -14.10
N LEU A 783 11.33 14.29 -13.26
CA LEU A 783 10.18 14.50 -12.36
C LEU A 783 8.90 14.88 -13.12
N ILE A 784 8.34 13.92 -13.86
CA ILE A 784 7.01 14.06 -14.47
C ILE A 784 5.98 14.16 -13.35
N SER A 785 5.19 15.23 -13.35
CA SER A 785 4.13 15.45 -12.37
C SER A 785 3.14 14.28 -12.40
N SER A 786 2.92 13.66 -11.23
CA SER A 786 2.21 12.39 -11.14
C SER A 786 0.76 12.52 -11.64
N LYS A 787 0.45 11.89 -12.78
CA LYS A 787 -0.93 11.75 -13.26
C LYS A 787 -1.77 11.08 -12.17
N ARG A 788 -2.86 11.73 -11.79
CA ARG A 788 -3.80 11.22 -10.77
C ARG A 788 -4.42 9.92 -11.31
N ILE A 789 -4.29 8.85 -10.54
CA ILE A 789 -5.13 7.65 -10.72
C ILE A 789 -6.50 7.95 -10.10
N SER A 790 -7.53 7.36 -10.71
CA SER A 790 -8.93 7.29 -10.27
C SER A 790 -9.18 7.47 -8.77
N ARG A 791 -10.22 8.24 -8.47
CA ARG A 791 -10.82 8.39 -7.13
C ARG A 791 -12.24 7.80 -7.07
N SER A 792 -12.67 7.03 -8.09
CA SER A 792 -14.08 6.78 -8.42
C SER A 792 -14.94 6.19 -7.32
N ASP A 793 -14.35 5.32 -6.52
CA ASP A 793 -15.07 4.47 -5.58
C ASP A 793 -14.78 4.87 -4.12
N ALA A 794 -14.38 6.12 -3.86
CA ALA A 794 -13.82 6.49 -2.56
C ALA A 794 -14.82 6.54 -1.39
N ARG A 795 -16.13 6.43 -1.65
CA ARG A 795 -17.19 6.85 -0.70
C ARG A 795 -18.25 5.78 -0.36
N THR A 796 -18.56 4.84 -1.24
CA THR A 796 -19.32 3.61 -0.91
C THR A 796 -18.49 2.58 -0.10
N ARG A 797 -17.44 3.04 0.59
CA ARG A 797 -16.39 2.23 1.19
C ARG A 797 -16.08 2.73 2.59
N GLY A 798 -16.60 2.04 3.61
CA GLY A 798 -16.26 2.32 5.01
C GLY A 798 -14.74 2.27 5.25
N PHE A 799 -14.25 3.15 6.14
CA PHE A 799 -12.83 3.47 6.45
C PHE A 799 -11.76 2.44 6.06
N PHE A 800 -11.97 1.16 6.40
CA PHE A 800 -10.98 0.08 6.39
C PHE A 800 -10.80 -0.62 5.02
N GLN A 801 -11.66 -0.35 4.03
CA GLN A 801 -11.73 -1.05 2.73
C GLN A 801 -10.70 -0.56 1.66
N LYS A 802 -9.59 0.02 2.13
CA LYS A 802 -8.49 0.59 1.33
C LYS A 802 -7.10 0.12 1.81
N TYR A 803 -7.05 -0.54 2.97
CA TYR A 803 -5.84 -0.78 3.74
C TYR A 803 -4.99 -1.97 3.27
N THR A 804 -5.63 -3.01 2.71
CA THR A 804 -4.99 -4.28 2.32
C THR A 804 -3.95 -4.17 1.20
N LEU A 805 -3.90 -3.04 0.48
CA LEU A 805 -3.18 -2.89 -0.79
C LEU A 805 -2.18 -1.71 -0.81
N GLU A 806 -2.49 -0.59 -0.14
CA GLU A 806 -1.73 0.67 -0.23
C GLU A 806 -0.42 0.65 0.55
N LEU A 807 -0.44 0.06 1.76
CA LEU A 807 0.72 -0.12 2.66
C LEU A 807 2.00 -0.49 1.89
N LEU A 808 1.86 -1.45 0.98
CA LEU A 808 2.97 -2.13 0.32
C LEU A 808 3.21 -1.61 -1.10
N ARG A 809 2.59 -0.48 -1.47
CA ARG A 809 2.87 0.24 -2.73
C ARG A 809 3.57 1.57 -2.55
N THR A 810 3.19 2.40 -1.58
CA THR A 810 3.57 3.83 -1.62
C THR A 810 4.90 4.22 -0.95
N ILE A 811 5.34 3.57 0.13
CA ILE A 811 6.38 4.17 1.01
C ILE A 811 7.85 4.04 0.55
N GLU A 812 8.26 2.95 -0.13
CA GLU A 812 9.70 2.68 -0.33
C GLU A 812 10.30 3.16 -1.66
N LEU A 813 9.51 3.28 -2.73
CA LEU A 813 10.04 3.56 -4.08
C LEU A 813 10.79 4.91 -4.22
N PRO A 814 10.24 6.08 -3.81
CA PRO A 814 10.85 7.37 -4.14
C PRO A 814 12.22 7.64 -3.49
N LYS A 815 12.55 6.94 -2.38
CA LYS A 815 13.87 7.04 -1.73
C LYS A 815 14.94 6.17 -2.43
N MET A 816 14.53 5.11 -3.12
CA MET A 816 15.41 4.16 -3.81
C MET A 816 15.70 4.58 -5.27
N THR A 817 15.20 5.73 -5.73
CA THR A 817 15.31 6.17 -7.14
C THR A 817 15.85 7.58 -7.32
N ASN A 818 16.22 8.31 -6.26
CA ASN A 818 16.87 9.62 -6.37
C ASN A 818 18.37 9.46 -6.11
N THR A 819 19.19 9.83 -7.10
CA THR A 819 20.66 9.82 -7.05
C THR A 819 21.27 11.22 -7.00
N GLU A 820 20.46 12.27 -7.14
CA GLU A 820 20.89 13.68 -7.25
C GLU A 820 21.62 14.12 -5.98
N ARG A 821 20.98 13.93 -4.81
CA ARG A 821 21.53 14.35 -3.51
C ARG A 821 22.83 13.64 -3.11
N GLU A 822 22.99 12.38 -3.49
CA GLU A 822 24.26 11.68 -3.27
C GLU A 822 25.33 12.11 -4.27
N THR A 823 24.92 12.56 -5.47
CA THR A 823 25.81 13.09 -6.51
C THR A 823 26.37 14.46 -6.11
N GLU A 824 25.53 15.35 -5.56
CA GLU A 824 25.97 16.61 -4.95
C GLU A 824 27.04 16.37 -3.87
N LYS A 825 26.74 15.54 -2.86
CA LYS A 825 27.67 15.25 -1.75
C LYS A 825 29.03 14.69 -2.19
N TRP A 826 29.06 13.75 -3.13
CA TRP A 826 30.33 13.14 -3.52
C TRP A 826 31.17 14.09 -4.38
N LEU A 827 30.54 14.96 -5.17
CA LEU A 827 31.24 16.04 -5.89
C LEU A 827 31.78 17.10 -4.92
N GLU A 828 31.03 17.47 -3.88
CA GLU A 828 31.54 18.33 -2.79
C GLU A 828 32.76 17.70 -2.10
N LEU A 829 32.70 16.42 -1.74
CA LEU A 829 33.81 15.70 -1.11
C LEU A 829 35.02 15.57 -2.06
N ALA A 830 34.78 15.32 -3.35
CA ALA A 830 35.83 15.31 -4.38
C ALA A 830 36.54 16.67 -4.46
N ASN A 831 35.78 17.78 -4.50
CA ASN A 831 36.33 19.13 -4.51
C ASN A 831 37.12 19.45 -3.22
N GLN A 832 36.61 19.05 -2.04
CA GLN A 832 37.32 19.17 -0.76
C GLN A 832 38.63 18.35 -0.72
N MET A 833 38.67 17.23 -1.44
CA MET A 833 39.86 16.40 -1.62
C MET A 833 40.79 16.90 -2.75
N GLY A 834 40.48 17.97 -3.47
CA GLY A 834 41.27 18.43 -4.62
C GLY A 834 41.30 17.43 -5.78
N LEU A 835 40.23 16.66 -5.96
CA LEU A 835 40.12 15.58 -6.95
C LEU A 835 39.71 16.12 -8.33
N GLU A 836 40.68 16.69 -9.06
CA GLU A 836 40.45 17.34 -10.36
C GLU A 836 39.87 16.41 -11.44
N GLN A 837 40.22 15.12 -11.42
CA GLN A 837 39.74 14.11 -12.38
C GLN A 837 38.55 13.31 -11.83
N ALA A 838 37.47 14.01 -11.50
CA ALA A 838 36.19 13.45 -11.07
C ALA A 838 35.16 13.44 -12.22
N TYR A 839 34.60 12.27 -12.54
CA TYR A 839 33.65 12.12 -13.65
C TYR A 839 32.36 11.40 -13.21
N ARG A 840 31.20 11.92 -13.64
CA ARG A 840 29.91 11.23 -13.62
C ARG A 840 29.54 10.84 -15.05
N LEU A 841 29.30 9.56 -15.28
CA LEU A 841 28.70 9.05 -16.52
C LEU A 841 27.33 8.49 -16.17
N ASP A 842 26.27 9.06 -16.74
CA ASP A 842 24.88 8.74 -16.43
C ASP A 842 24.02 9.09 -17.64
N ALA A 843 23.19 8.17 -18.11
CA ALA A 843 22.45 8.35 -19.35
C ALA A 843 21.29 9.34 -19.16
N GLU A 844 21.39 10.50 -19.82
CA GLU A 844 20.28 11.43 -19.97
C GLU A 844 19.32 10.92 -21.05
N GLY A 845 18.01 10.96 -20.78
CA GLY A 845 17.00 10.56 -21.75
C GLY A 845 15.87 9.76 -21.11
N ASP A 846 15.34 8.79 -21.86
CA ASP A 846 14.13 8.06 -21.51
C ASP A 846 14.37 6.72 -20.79
N LEU A 847 15.59 6.47 -20.29
CA LEU A 847 15.95 5.20 -19.63
C LEU A 847 15.07 4.90 -18.40
N TYR A 848 14.58 5.92 -17.70
CA TYR A 848 13.60 5.80 -16.59
C TYR A 848 12.24 5.16 -17.01
N LYS A 849 11.94 5.06 -18.31
CA LYS A 849 10.74 4.37 -18.82
C LYS A 849 10.83 2.84 -18.68
N PHE A 850 12.03 2.31 -18.43
CA PHE A 850 12.25 0.90 -18.11
C PHE A 850 12.31 0.73 -16.58
N PRO A 851 11.33 0.04 -15.96
CA PRO A 851 11.45 -0.37 -14.57
C PRO A 851 12.74 -1.19 -14.34
N PHE A 852 13.36 -1.01 -13.17
CA PHE A 852 14.57 -1.73 -12.75
C PHE A 852 14.50 -3.26 -12.95
N ASP A 853 13.30 -3.83 -12.82
CA ASP A 853 13.02 -5.26 -12.93
C ASP A 853 12.18 -5.63 -14.17
N ASP A 854 12.23 -4.79 -15.21
CA ASP A 854 11.63 -5.10 -16.51
C ASP A 854 12.44 -6.16 -17.27
N TRP A 855 11.74 -7.09 -17.91
CA TRP A 855 12.38 -8.19 -18.65
C TRP A 855 11.43 -8.74 -19.73
N ARG A 856 11.21 -7.95 -20.78
CA ARG A 856 10.26 -8.24 -21.86
C ARG A 856 10.97 -8.68 -23.14
N PRO A 857 10.51 -9.75 -23.83
CA PRO A 857 9.57 -10.75 -23.33
C PRO A 857 10.21 -11.63 -22.24
N ALA A 858 9.37 -12.21 -21.39
CA ALA A 858 9.81 -13.08 -20.30
C ALA A 858 10.63 -14.27 -20.83
N GLY A 859 11.79 -14.53 -20.23
CA GLY A 859 12.69 -15.61 -20.61
C GLY A 859 13.71 -15.27 -21.71
N THR A 860 13.67 -14.07 -22.30
CA THR A 860 14.80 -13.56 -23.12
C THR A 860 15.19 -12.11 -22.85
N GLY A 861 14.28 -11.25 -22.36
CA GLY A 861 14.55 -9.83 -22.08
C GLY A 861 14.80 -8.96 -23.32
N LEU A 862 14.72 -9.52 -24.52
CA LEU A 862 15.23 -8.94 -25.78
C LEU A 862 14.69 -7.54 -26.12
N THR A 863 13.43 -7.23 -25.79
CA THR A 863 12.83 -5.92 -26.05
C THR A 863 13.29 -4.88 -25.02
N THR A 864 13.41 -5.27 -23.74
CA THR A 864 13.96 -4.41 -22.69
C THR A 864 15.43 -4.13 -22.94
N LEU A 865 16.22 -5.17 -23.22
CA LEU A 865 17.66 -5.06 -23.48
C LEU A 865 17.96 -4.18 -24.69
N ARG A 866 17.25 -4.35 -25.81
CA ARG A 866 17.38 -3.45 -26.97
C ARG A 866 17.08 -2.01 -26.61
N GLY A 867 15.95 -1.72 -25.95
CA GLY A 867 15.62 -0.34 -25.55
C GLY A 867 16.62 0.30 -24.57
N ILE A 868 17.33 -0.50 -23.76
CA ILE A 868 18.45 -0.04 -22.93
C ILE A 868 19.68 0.23 -23.80
N THR A 869 20.03 -0.68 -24.72
CA THR A 869 21.13 -0.52 -25.69
C THR A 869 20.92 0.71 -26.56
N ASP A 870 19.77 0.86 -27.22
CA ASP A 870 19.45 1.97 -28.13
C ASP A 870 19.67 3.35 -27.46
N ILE A 871 19.23 3.50 -26.20
CA ILE A 871 19.42 4.74 -25.41
C ILE A 871 20.86 4.90 -24.92
N THR A 872 21.55 3.80 -24.61
CA THR A 872 22.96 3.83 -24.19
C THR A 872 23.86 4.19 -25.37
N ASP A 873 23.55 3.70 -26.57
CA ASP A 873 24.25 4.01 -27.80
C ASP A 873 24.00 5.46 -28.22
N GLU A 874 22.77 5.99 -28.08
CA GLU A 874 22.48 7.44 -28.26
C GLU A 874 23.31 8.32 -27.29
N TYR A 875 23.42 7.91 -26.01
CA TYR A 875 24.26 8.59 -25.02
C TYR A 875 25.77 8.50 -25.37
N LEU A 876 26.22 7.35 -25.86
CA LEU A 876 27.60 7.12 -26.30
C LEU A 876 27.91 7.74 -27.67
N ASP A 877 26.91 8.13 -28.46
CA ASP A 877 27.08 8.87 -29.71
C ASP A 877 27.42 10.36 -29.47
N ASN A 878 27.12 10.89 -28.29
CA ASN A 878 27.46 12.24 -27.91
C ASN A 878 28.99 12.41 -27.81
N ASN A 879 29.56 13.23 -28.70
CA ASN A 879 30.99 13.51 -28.75
C ASN A 879 31.58 14.03 -27.43
N ALA A 880 30.81 14.77 -26.61
CA ALA A 880 31.28 15.24 -25.30
C ALA A 880 31.41 14.08 -24.28
N VAL A 881 30.54 13.07 -24.38
CA VAL A 881 30.62 11.83 -23.57
C VAL A 881 31.79 10.97 -24.04
N ARG A 882 31.96 10.81 -25.36
CA ARG A 882 33.13 10.15 -25.96
C ARG A 882 34.43 10.76 -25.47
N ASP A 883 34.56 12.08 -25.54
CA ASP A 883 35.70 12.85 -25.04
C ASP A 883 36.02 12.61 -23.54
N ILE A 884 34.99 12.44 -22.70
CA ILE A 884 35.17 12.11 -21.28
C ILE A 884 35.71 10.67 -21.13
N ILE A 885 35.10 9.71 -21.82
CA ILE A 885 35.53 8.30 -21.81
C ILE A 885 36.97 8.17 -22.32
N ASP A 886 37.32 8.91 -23.38
CA ASP A 886 38.67 8.92 -23.97
C ASP A 886 39.71 9.48 -22.99
N ARG A 887 39.37 10.51 -22.20
CA ARG A 887 40.22 11.03 -21.11
C ARG A 887 40.40 10.00 -20.00
N ILE A 888 39.31 9.38 -19.54
CA ILE A 888 39.33 8.31 -18.52
C ILE A 888 40.22 7.14 -18.98
N ALA A 889 40.06 6.69 -20.23
CA ALA A 889 40.83 5.58 -20.79
C ALA A 889 42.33 5.90 -20.90
N LYS A 890 42.68 7.08 -21.42
CA LYS A 890 44.08 7.55 -21.50
C LYS A 890 44.73 7.62 -20.12
N GLU A 891 44.01 8.12 -19.12
CA GLU A 891 44.51 8.22 -17.75
C GLU A 891 44.64 6.84 -17.07
N ALA A 892 43.67 5.95 -17.23
CA ALA A 892 43.74 4.58 -16.73
C ALA A 892 44.93 3.80 -17.34
N VAL A 893 45.16 3.95 -18.65
CA VAL A 893 46.33 3.37 -19.34
C VAL A 893 47.64 3.98 -18.83
N ARG A 894 47.70 5.30 -18.62
CA ARG A 894 48.88 5.98 -18.03
C ARG A 894 49.20 5.45 -16.64
N ILE A 895 48.19 5.32 -15.77
CA ILE A 895 48.34 4.78 -14.41
C ILE A 895 48.77 3.31 -14.45
N ARG A 896 48.17 2.47 -15.30
CA ARG A 896 48.55 1.06 -15.44
C ARG A 896 49.99 0.91 -15.94
N ARG A 897 50.40 1.66 -16.98
CA ARG A 897 51.77 1.71 -17.49
C ARG A 897 52.79 2.26 -16.47
N ALA A 898 52.37 3.14 -15.56
CA ALA A 898 53.22 3.60 -14.45
C ALA A 898 53.39 2.52 -13.37
N ARG A 899 52.30 1.83 -12.98
CA ARG A 899 52.33 0.72 -12.02
C ARG A 899 53.18 -0.45 -12.50
N ALA A 900 53.08 -0.80 -13.78
CA ALA A 900 53.86 -1.88 -14.42
C ALA A 900 55.39 -1.65 -14.45
N LYS A 901 55.87 -0.45 -14.06
CA LYS A 901 57.31 -0.15 -13.88
C LYS A 901 57.79 -0.35 -12.44
N THR A 902 56.92 -0.81 -11.53
CA THR A 902 57.22 -0.90 -10.10
C THR A 902 56.99 -2.31 -9.58
N VAL A 903 58.01 -2.90 -8.96
CA VAL A 903 58.01 -4.28 -8.42
C VAL A 903 56.77 -4.59 -7.57
N ARG A 904 56.24 -3.62 -6.82
CA ARG A 904 55.06 -3.77 -5.97
C ARG A 904 53.74 -3.96 -6.74
N TRP A 905 53.64 -3.40 -7.95
CA TRP A 905 52.39 -3.37 -8.72
C TRP A 905 52.53 -4.03 -10.10
N GLU A 906 53.65 -4.70 -10.36
CA GLU A 906 53.95 -5.32 -11.65
C GLU A 906 52.93 -6.41 -11.96
N ASP A 907 52.82 -7.41 -11.09
CA ASP A 907 51.93 -8.58 -11.22
C ASP A 907 50.42 -8.18 -11.26
N PHE A 908 50.05 -7.03 -10.68
CA PHE A 908 48.69 -6.45 -10.79
C PHE A 908 48.47 -5.70 -12.12
N ALA A 909 49.52 -5.08 -12.67
CA ALA A 909 49.44 -4.20 -13.83
C ALA A 909 49.75 -4.91 -15.17
N ILE A 910 50.42 -6.06 -15.15
CA ILE A 910 50.68 -6.92 -16.30
C ILE A 910 50.54 -8.38 -15.88
N ASP A 911 49.88 -9.19 -16.70
CA ASP A 911 49.65 -10.61 -16.42
C ASP A 911 50.87 -11.41 -16.88
N VAL A 912 51.81 -11.62 -15.95
CA VAL A 912 53.15 -12.18 -16.21
C VAL A 912 53.47 -13.36 -15.30
N ASN A 913 54.21 -14.31 -15.86
CA ASN A 913 55.01 -15.27 -15.12
C ASN A 913 56.50 -14.96 -15.32
N TYR A 914 57.33 -15.57 -14.48
CA TYR A 914 58.76 -15.43 -14.53
C TYR A 914 59.42 -16.81 -14.67
N THR A 915 60.44 -16.93 -15.50
CA THR A 915 61.27 -18.14 -15.61
C THR A 915 62.73 -17.76 -15.41
N CYS A 916 63.52 -18.55 -14.68
CA CYS A 916 64.92 -18.24 -14.48
C CYS A 916 65.70 -18.27 -15.81
N PRO A 917 66.42 -17.19 -16.19
CA PRO A 917 67.22 -17.17 -17.42
C PRO A 917 68.49 -18.04 -17.34
N PHE A 918 68.77 -18.64 -16.17
CA PHE A 918 70.00 -19.38 -15.90
C PHE A 918 69.80 -20.88 -15.61
N CYS A 919 68.55 -21.32 -15.46
CA CYS A 919 68.19 -22.74 -15.36
C CYS A 919 67.82 -23.31 -16.73
N SER A 920 68.13 -24.59 -16.94
CA SER A 920 67.63 -25.38 -18.07
C SER A 920 66.18 -25.87 -17.87
N ASP A 921 65.69 -25.86 -16.63
CA ASP A 921 64.35 -26.33 -16.27
C ASP A 921 63.29 -25.27 -16.52
N SER A 922 62.17 -25.69 -17.13
CA SER A 922 61.03 -24.84 -17.51
C SER A 922 60.17 -24.36 -16.33
N HIS A 923 60.75 -24.14 -15.15
CA HIS A 923 59.99 -23.74 -13.96
C HIS A 923 59.49 -22.29 -14.07
N CYS A 924 58.18 -22.12 -13.92
CA CYS A 924 57.50 -20.83 -13.93
C CYS A 924 57.17 -20.40 -12.49
N TYR A 925 57.70 -19.26 -12.08
CA TYR A 925 57.35 -18.56 -10.86
C TYR A 925 56.20 -17.59 -11.17
N GLU A 926 55.11 -17.64 -10.40
CA GLU A 926 53.93 -16.77 -10.58
C GLU A 926 54.15 -15.37 -9.97
N VAL A 927 55.12 -15.20 -9.06
CA VAL A 927 55.40 -13.94 -8.36
C VAL A 927 56.87 -13.53 -8.54
N ARG A 928 57.12 -12.22 -8.72
CA ARG A 928 58.48 -11.68 -8.92
C ARG A 928 59.43 -11.90 -7.74
N ARG A 929 58.89 -12.12 -6.53
CA ARG A 929 59.65 -12.44 -5.32
C ARG A 929 60.26 -13.84 -5.42
N ASP A 930 59.49 -14.82 -5.86
CA ASP A 930 59.89 -16.22 -5.80
C ASP A 930 61.05 -16.50 -6.78
N LEU A 931 61.02 -15.88 -7.97
CA LEU A 931 62.20 -15.90 -8.86
C LEU A 931 63.39 -15.14 -8.26
N ARG A 932 63.17 -14.05 -7.52
CA ARG A 932 64.25 -13.28 -6.88
C ARG A 932 64.97 -14.10 -5.82
N ASP A 933 64.22 -14.82 -5.02
CA ASP A 933 64.76 -15.60 -3.91
C ASP A 933 65.41 -16.88 -4.46
N HIS A 934 64.84 -17.53 -5.48
CA HIS A 934 65.53 -18.55 -6.29
C HIS A 934 66.85 -18.05 -6.91
N LEU A 935 66.88 -16.85 -7.50
CA LEU A 935 68.11 -16.24 -8.05
C LEU A 935 69.17 -15.97 -6.98
N LYS A 936 68.78 -15.79 -5.71
CA LYS A 936 69.71 -15.62 -4.59
C LYS A 936 70.19 -16.96 -4.02
N ASP A 937 69.31 -17.95 -3.91
CA ASP A 937 69.62 -19.22 -3.24
C ASP A 937 70.22 -20.26 -4.20
N SER A 938 69.65 -20.42 -5.40
CA SER A 938 70.05 -21.43 -6.40
C SER A 938 71.19 -20.97 -7.31
N HIS A 939 71.51 -19.67 -7.30
CA HIS A 939 72.60 -19.06 -8.09
C HIS A 939 73.52 -18.17 -7.24
N ALA A 940 73.62 -18.46 -5.94
CA ALA A 940 74.51 -17.78 -4.99
C ALA A 940 75.98 -17.78 -5.43
N ASP A 941 76.41 -18.83 -6.14
CA ASP A 941 77.75 -19.02 -6.70
C ASP A 941 78.16 -17.91 -7.68
N ARG A 942 77.19 -17.24 -8.31
CA ARG A 942 77.42 -16.20 -9.30
C ARG A 942 77.74 -14.82 -8.71
N GLY A 943 77.52 -14.62 -7.40
CA GLY A 943 77.86 -13.37 -6.71
C GLY A 943 77.14 -12.11 -7.24
N MET A 944 75.96 -12.27 -7.85
CA MET A 944 75.24 -11.20 -8.55
C MET A 944 74.89 -10.01 -7.64
N SER A 945 75.11 -8.79 -8.12
CA SER A 945 74.63 -7.57 -7.47
C SER A 945 73.10 -7.44 -7.56
N ASP A 946 72.48 -6.66 -6.67
CA ASP A 946 71.03 -6.38 -6.75
C ASP A 946 70.62 -5.74 -8.10
N GLY A 947 71.55 -5.08 -8.81
CA GLY A 947 71.32 -4.57 -10.17
C GLY A 947 71.22 -5.68 -11.21
N GLU A 948 72.15 -6.63 -11.20
CA GLU A 948 72.13 -7.80 -12.09
C GLU A 948 70.94 -8.73 -11.80
N ILE A 949 70.57 -8.89 -10.53
CA ILE A 949 69.35 -9.59 -10.12
C ILE A 949 68.10 -8.90 -10.69
N VAL A 950 68.04 -7.55 -10.70
CA VAL A 950 66.93 -6.82 -11.34
C VAL A 950 66.91 -7.01 -12.86
N THR A 951 68.07 -7.11 -13.52
CA THR A 951 68.17 -7.43 -14.95
C THR A 951 67.68 -8.85 -15.25
N ALA A 952 68.15 -9.87 -14.52
CA ALA A 952 67.71 -11.26 -14.69
C ALA A 952 66.20 -11.43 -14.42
N LEU A 953 65.64 -10.70 -13.44
CA LEU A 953 64.19 -10.64 -13.17
C LEU A 953 63.40 -9.91 -14.28
N ASN A 954 64.05 -9.15 -15.16
CA ASN A 954 63.41 -8.53 -16.33
C ASN A 954 63.50 -9.44 -17.56
N GLU A 955 64.66 -10.06 -17.78
CA GLU A 955 64.89 -11.03 -18.86
C GLU A 955 64.04 -12.30 -18.70
N GLY A 956 63.83 -12.75 -17.46
CA GLY A 956 62.99 -13.90 -17.14
C GLY A 956 61.47 -13.66 -17.30
N ARG A 957 61.02 -12.43 -17.58
CA ARG A 957 59.60 -12.04 -17.62
C ARG A 957 58.91 -12.58 -18.89
N LYS A 958 57.79 -13.28 -18.74
CA LYS A 958 56.95 -13.81 -19.82
C LYS A 958 55.50 -13.44 -19.59
N TYR A 959 54.85 -12.81 -20.56
CA TYR A 959 53.42 -12.51 -20.50
C TYR A 959 52.59 -13.79 -20.69
N LYS A 960 51.47 -13.94 -19.96
CA LYS A 960 50.51 -15.03 -20.16
C LYS A 960 49.66 -14.85 -21.43
N GLY A 961 49.61 -13.63 -21.97
CA GLY A 961 48.95 -13.27 -23.24
C GLY A 961 49.89 -12.62 -24.26
N LYS A 962 49.32 -11.95 -25.27
CA LYS A 962 50.12 -11.13 -26.22
C LYS A 962 50.87 -10.02 -25.49
N ASP A 963 52.09 -9.74 -25.93
CA ASP A 963 52.94 -8.68 -25.37
C ASP A 963 52.25 -7.30 -25.48
N PRO A 964 51.98 -6.60 -24.35
CA PRO A 964 51.37 -5.27 -24.34
C PRO A 964 52.28 -4.14 -24.87
N ALA A 965 53.53 -4.44 -25.23
CA ALA A 965 54.42 -3.54 -25.98
C ALA A 965 54.35 -3.76 -27.52
N GLY A 966 53.56 -4.73 -27.99
CA GLY A 966 53.44 -5.11 -29.41
C GLY A 966 52.47 -4.27 -30.26
N VAL A 967 52.20 -3.00 -29.89
CA VAL A 967 51.45 -1.99 -30.66
C VAL A 967 52.01 -0.60 -30.39
#